data_AF-A0A6G1G695-F1
#
_entry.id   AF-A0A6G1G695-F1
#
_cell.length_a   1.000
_cell.length_b   1.000
_cell.length_c   1.000
_cell.angle_alpha   90.00
_cell.angle_beta   90.00
_cell.angle_gamma   90.00
#
_symmetry.space_group_name_H-M   'P 1'
#
loop_
_entity.id
_entity.type
_entity.pdbx_description
1 polymer ?
#
loop_
_entity_poly.entity_id
_entity_poly.type
_entity_poly.pdbx_seq_one_letter_code
_entity_poly.pdbx_strand_id
1 'polypeptide(L)'
;MELLQAERDSLLRTVAEERARTAEIQRLAEAERAIVERLKREGNEGELSATEARLRILQLKQDMQAAGAKAPRRPTTGLFKSVCSTDLLFLLDTTGSMWDYINAAKDQVRSIVKDIGESFLGEAEVRVAVVGYKDHGDKPNIQFLDFTPSVDEVHRFLNTLQATGGGDAPEDVLGGLQQAINASWSHQTRCVIHIADAPPHGSDLQLVPDAGDKFPVPGTEPHGLTHKPLLRRMIALKLNYTLLRINSSTDRMATEFCKEYDAASADCRLHKDHIYYLYPATGTRTDTSTRSGTSSKRSAKAGLVFEENELGTTFSALQHLVVKMVTTSASRTAVRVSGSRATKLVGDKKQDAKLRAINEDEDDEGDEKRLEITLPQWDTPGWLNEALSVEGFSPDVIVHNASTLNEMMAHDDNIMMGITELSIYKRSRPFAEGALREAFYARTAASTNRFVVKSFKRDGKRLAHLAEDMRCQALCKAFALEFNAFSGEEHAIDFIVTTCLKGKAGITSGSECMSLEPFLEGTYVKYNNNCGYVNEEQSDDRFNQAAQAFSHFTFERSQGRFLVSDMQGVGHLLTDPAIHSLDPGRFQLADTNLGQEGFKFFFATHACNDICRKLDLKSNGAMISSGEYKFREEWPNMHNTVCCSNKLCGKIVRKSSSKKSEKFPGYRWCELCWLQVRMFAVKRICVAPGPYHEFYTSEFFCESQGRSVIRRCPDHRGEEIPEAKNAMVVVESFWSKLKSANKRRSFFRRSR
;
A
#
# COMPACT_ATOMS: atom_id res chain seq x y z
N MET A 1 -36.23 13.82 -28.03
CA MET A 1 -35.48 14.46 -29.14
C MET A 1 -34.32 15.28 -28.60
N GLU A 2 -34.54 16.26 -27.73
CA GLU A 2 -33.47 17.09 -27.15
C GLU A 2 -32.45 16.32 -26.28
N LEU A 3 -32.90 15.33 -25.48
CA LEU A 3 -32.00 14.45 -24.71
C LEU A 3 -31.05 13.61 -25.58
N LEU A 4 -31.56 13.05 -26.68
CA LEU A 4 -30.76 12.27 -27.64
C LEU A 4 -29.78 13.15 -28.41
N GLN A 5 -30.13 14.43 -28.60
CA GLN A 5 -29.28 15.40 -29.26
C GLN A 5 -28.14 15.87 -28.33
N ALA A 6 -28.43 16.04 -27.04
CA ALA A 6 -27.43 16.31 -26.01
C ALA A 6 -26.44 15.13 -25.80
N GLU A 7 -26.93 13.88 -25.78
CA GLU A 7 -26.06 12.70 -25.71
C GLU A 7 -25.17 12.58 -26.95
N ARG A 8 -25.73 12.80 -28.15
CA ARG A 8 -24.97 12.79 -29.40
C ARG A 8 -23.90 13.89 -29.44
N ASP A 9 -24.23 15.10 -29.00
CA ASP A 9 -23.28 16.22 -28.96
C ASP A 9 -22.20 16.03 -27.90
N SER A 10 -22.52 15.35 -26.79
CA SER A 10 -21.54 14.91 -25.80
C SER A 10 -20.59 13.87 -26.40
N LEU A 11 -21.12 12.84 -27.04
CA LEU A 11 -20.33 11.79 -27.70
C LEU A 11 -19.42 12.34 -28.79
N LEU A 12 -19.91 13.29 -29.59
CA LEU A 12 -19.12 13.95 -30.64
C LEU A 12 -17.98 14.80 -30.06
N ARG A 13 -18.17 15.44 -28.91
CA ARG A 13 -17.09 16.13 -28.20
C ARG A 13 -16.06 15.15 -27.66
N THR A 14 -16.49 14.05 -27.05
CA THR A 14 -15.58 13.00 -26.55
C THR A 14 -14.74 12.40 -27.68
N VAL A 15 -15.37 12.09 -28.83
CA VAL A 15 -14.68 11.56 -30.01
C VAL A 15 -13.72 12.61 -30.61
N ALA A 16 -14.09 13.89 -30.61
CA ALA A 16 -13.21 14.97 -31.08
C ALA A 16 -12.00 15.16 -30.16
N GLU A 17 -12.20 15.07 -28.84
CA GLU A 17 -11.12 15.11 -27.84
C GLU A 17 -10.21 13.90 -27.94
N GLU A 18 -10.75 12.69 -28.12
CA GLU A 18 -9.95 11.49 -28.35
C GLU A 18 -9.13 11.61 -29.64
N ARG A 19 -9.74 12.04 -30.75
CA ARG A 19 -9.02 12.26 -32.02
C ARG A 19 -7.92 13.30 -31.88
N ALA A 20 -8.17 14.38 -31.15
CA ALA A 20 -7.15 15.39 -30.87
C ALA A 20 -6.00 14.82 -30.03
N ARG A 21 -6.30 14.01 -29.01
CA ARG A 21 -5.29 13.29 -28.22
C ARG A 21 -4.49 12.31 -29.08
N THR A 22 -5.14 11.52 -29.93
CA THR A 22 -4.46 10.57 -30.82
C THR A 22 -3.55 11.28 -31.82
N ALA A 23 -4.01 12.39 -32.40
CA ALA A 23 -3.21 13.19 -33.32
C ALA A 23 -1.98 13.82 -32.63
N GLU A 24 -2.13 14.29 -31.39
CA GLU A 24 -1.01 14.82 -30.60
C GLU A 24 -0.01 13.72 -30.23
N ILE A 25 -0.49 12.55 -29.80
CA ILE A 25 0.35 11.36 -29.53
C ILE A 25 1.14 10.98 -30.79
N GLN A 26 0.50 10.99 -31.96
CA GLN A 26 1.16 10.63 -33.21
C GLN A 26 2.22 11.66 -33.62
N ARG A 27 1.95 12.96 -33.45
CA ARG A 27 2.95 14.02 -33.64
C ARG A 27 4.15 13.90 -32.71
N LEU A 28 3.90 13.62 -31.42
CA LEU A 28 4.96 13.42 -30.44
C LEU A 28 5.81 12.19 -30.82
N ALA A 29 5.18 11.09 -31.26
CA ALA A 29 5.88 9.90 -31.72
C ALA A 29 6.71 10.11 -33.00
N GLU A 30 6.26 10.97 -33.92
CA GLU A 30 7.02 11.37 -35.12
C GLU A 30 8.21 12.27 -34.76
N ALA A 31 8.01 13.25 -33.88
CA ALA A 31 9.07 14.10 -33.36
C ALA A 31 10.14 13.29 -32.61
N GLU A 32 9.71 12.31 -31.82
CA GLU A 32 10.57 11.38 -31.10
C GLU A 32 11.41 10.52 -32.05
N ARG A 33 10.79 9.95 -33.10
CA ARG A 33 11.51 9.21 -34.16
C ARG A 33 12.56 10.06 -34.87
N ALA A 34 12.25 11.32 -35.17
CA ALA A 34 13.21 12.24 -35.77
C ALA A 34 14.41 12.53 -34.86
N ILE A 35 14.18 12.62 -33.54
CA ILE A 35 15.26 12.77 -32.54
C ILE A 35 16.13 11.50 -32.50
N VAL A 36 15.54 10.31 -32.49
CA VAL A 36 16.30 9.04 -32.54
C VAL A 36 17.22 8.97 -33.74
N GLU A 37 16.70 9.27 -34.93
CA GLU A 37 17.47 9.19 -36.18
C GLU A 37 18.57 10.26 -36.26
N ARG A 38 18.39 11.39 -35.57
CA ARG A 38 19.45 12.39 -35.41
C ARG A 38 20.54 11.91 -34.45
N LEU A 39 20.14 11.41 -33.28
CA LEU A 39 21.08 10.93 -32.26
C LEU A 39 21.90 9.72 -32.77
N LYS A 40 21.29 8.78 -33.50
CA LYS A 40 22.03 7.67 -34.13
C LYS A 40 23.14 8.13 -35.08
N ARG A 41 22.94 9.25 -35.80
CA ARG A 41 23.95 9.84 -36.69
C ARG A 41 25.09 10.52 -35.93
N GLU A 42 24.82 11.03 -34.73
CA GLU A 42 25.79 11.75 -33.88
C GLU A 42 26.63 10.82 -32.99
N GLY A 43 26.27 9.55 -32.81
CA GLY A 43 26.86 8.61 -31.83
C GLY A 43 28.06 7.76 -32.30
N ASN A 44 28.75 8.12 -33.39
CA ASN A 44 29.79 7.27 -34.00
C ASN A 44 31.22 7.46 -33.45
N GLU A 45 31.38 8.15 -32.31
CA GLU A 45 32.68 8.39 -31.66
C GLU A 45 32.61 7.97 -30.17
N GLY A 46 33.56 7.13 -29.73
CA GLY A 46 33.46 6.32 -28.51
C GLY A 46 33.61 7.01 -27.13
N GLU A 47 33.32 6.21 -26.08
CA GLU A 47 32.79 6.56 -24.74
C GLU A 47 31.28 6.90 -24.79
N LEU A 48 30.52 6.56 -23.73
CA LEU A 48 29.04 6.76 -23.65
C LEU A 48 28.70 8.23 -23.90
N SER A 49 28.57 8.60 -25.17
CA SER A 49 28.28 9.95 -25.61
C SER A 49 26.93 10.34 -25.01
N ALA A 50 26.75 11.61 -24.63
CA ALA A 50 25.46 12.11 -24.13
C ALA A 50 24.28 11.71 -25.05
N THR A 51 24.57 11.47 -26.32
CA THR A 51 23.71 10.89 -27.34
C THR A 51 23.26 9.46 -27.05
N GLU A 52 24.18 8.53 -26.74
CA GLU A 52 23.85 7.15 -26.37
C GLU A 52 23.00 7.14 -25.09
N ALA A 53 23.34 8.01 -24.15
CA ALA A 53 22.58 8.15 -22.91
C ALA A 53 21.12 8.55 -23.16
N ARG A 54 20.89 9.51 -24.05
CA ARG A 54 19.55 9.92 -24.47
C ARG A 54 18.80 8.79 -25.18
N LEU A 55 19.46 8.04 -26.06
CA LEU A 55 18.85 6.93 -26.78
C LEU A 55 18.37 5.82 -25.84
N ARG A 56 19.16 5.45 -24.82
CA ARG A 56 18.77 4.41 -23.85
C ARG A 56 17.56 4.81 -23.00
N ILE A 57 17.51 6.07 -22.53
CA ILE A 57 16.34 6.61 -21.81
C ILE A 57 15.10 6.56 -22.70
N LEU A 58 15.26 6.94 -23.96
CA LEU A 58 14.15 6.96 -24.90
C LEU A 58 13.62 5.55 -25.20
N GLN A 59 14.52 4.59 -25.40
CA GLN A 59 14.14 3.19 -25.56
C GLN A 59 13.34 2.68 -24.36
N LEU A 60 13.78 2.99 -23.13
CA LEU A 60 13.04 2.61 -21.92
C LEU A 60 11.64 3.23 -21.91
N LYS A 61 11.49 4.50 -22.28
CA LYS A 61 10.17 5.15 -22.36
C LYS A 61 9.24 4.44 -23.35
N GLN A 62 9.76 4.08 -24.52
CA GLN A 62 9.00 3.30 -25.52
C GLN A 62 8.63 1.92 -25.00
N ASP A 63 9.54 1.24 -24.31
CA ASP A 63 9.28 -0.07 -23.70
C ASP A 63 8.19 0.02 -22.62
N MET A 64 8.19 1.10 -21.81
CA MET A 64 7.15 1.37 -20.82
C MET A 64 5.78 1.61 -21.48
N GLN A 65 5.72 2.44 -22.52
CA GLN A 65 4.47 2.68 -23.25
C GLN A 65 3.94 1.41 -23.92
N ALA A 66 4.82 0.63 -24.56
CA ALA A 66 4.46 -0.63 -25.19
C ALA A 66 4.02 -1.69 -24.17
N ALA A 67 4.64 -1.71 -22.99
CA ALA A 67 4.22 -2.58 -21.89
C ALA A 67 2.84 -2.14 -21.35
N GLY A 68 2.63 -0.84 -21.13
CA GLY A 68 1.34 -0.31 -20.65
C GLY A 68 0.20 -0.58 -21.63
N ALA A 69 0.44 -0.43 -22.94
CA ALA A 69 -0.54 -0.73 -23.97
C ALA A 69 -0.90 -2.23 -24.06
N LYS A 70 0.02 -3.12 -23.66
CA LYS A 70 -0.20 -4.58 -23.62
C LYS A 70 -0.75 -5.06 -22.29
N ALA A 71 -0.56 -4.29 -21.21
CA ALA A 71 -1.01 -4.66 -19.88
C ALA A 71 -2.54 -4.73 -19.86
N PRO A 72 -3.14 -5.83 -19.37
CA PRO A 72 -4.58 -5.92 -19.25
C PRO A 72 -5.07 -4.82 -18.31
N ARG A 73 -5.94 -3.92 -18.82
CA ARG A 73 -6.56 -2.90 -17.97
C ARG A 73 -7.35 -3.58 -16.88
N ARG A 74 -6.93 -3.40 -15.64
CA ARG A 74 -7.65 -3.93 -14.48
C ARG A 74 -8.96 -3.16 -14.35
N PRO A 75 -10.15 -3.79 -14.48
CA PRO A 75 -11.40 -3.11 -14.24
C PRO A 75 -11.52 -2.88 -12.73
N THR A 76 -11.14 -1.68 -12.30
CA THR A 76 -11.31 -1.23 -10.92
C THR A 76 -12.70 -0.66 -10.70
N THR A 77 -13.40 -0.22 -11.75
CA THR A 77 -14.76 0.34 -11.67
C THR A 77 -15.69 -0.54 -10.82
N GLY A 78 -16.28 0.05 -9.77
CA GLY A 78 -17.18 -0.63 -8.86
C GLY A 78 -16.51 -1.58 -7.86
N LEU A 79 -15.17 -1.59 -7.78
CA LEU A 79 -14.43 -2.37 -6.79
C LEU A 79 -14.78 -1.93 -5.37
N PHE A 80 -14.84 -0.61 -5.11
CA PHE A 80 -15.19 -0.08 -3.80
C PHE A 80 -16.59 -0.56 -3.39
N LYS A 81 -17.60 -0.32 -4.25
CA LYS A 81 -18.97 -0.79 -4.02
C LYS A 81 -19.01 -2.31 -3.79
N SER A 82 -18.36 -3.09 -4.65
CA SER A 82 -18.38 -4.55 -4.57
C SER A 82 -17.74 -5.11 -3.29
N VAL A 83 -16.74 -4.43 -2.76
CA VAL A 83 -16.05 -4.85 -1.54
C VAL A 83 -16.77 -4.34 -0.30
N CYS A 84 -17.16 -3.08 -0.27
CA CYS A 84 -17.80 -2.46 0.89
C CYS A 84 -19.26 -2.89 1.07
N SER A 85 -19.92 -3.42 0.03
CA SER A 85 -21.25 -4.02 0.19
C SER A 85 -21.16 -5.22 1.12
N THR A 86 -21.98 -5.20 2.18
CA THR A 86 -21.79 -6.01 3.38
C THR A 86 -23.05 -6.78 3.72
N ASP A 87 -22.88 -8.06 4.01
CA ASP A 87 -23.86 -8.87 4.73
C ASP A 87 -23.49 -8.88 6.23
N LEU A 88 -24.35 -8.31 7.05
CA LEU A 88 -24.18 -8.19 8.49
C LEU A 88 -25.20 -9.07 9.22
N LEU A 89 -24.76 -10.11 9.91
CA LEU A 89 -25.62 -10.97 10.70
C LEU A 89 -25.41 -10.71 12.20
N PHE A 90 -26.48 -10.37 12.90
CA PHE A 90 -26.51 -10.34 14.36
C PHE A 90 -26.93 -11.71 14.89
N LEU A 91 -26.05 -12.35 15.63
CA LEU A 91 -26.32 -13.58 16.38
C LEU A 91 -26.50 -13.18 17.84
N LEU A 92 -27.70 -13.37 18.37
CA LEU A 92 -28.11 -12.81 19.65
C LEU A 92 -28.58 -13.91 20.59
N ASP A 93 -27.99 -13.92 21.78
CA ASP A 93 -28.62 -14.55 22.93
C ASP A 93 -29.92 -13.80 23.27
N THR A 94 -31.02 -14.55 23.42
CA THR A 94 -32.35 -14.00 23.72
C THR A 94 -32.97 -14.55 25.01
N THR A 95 -32.14 -14.96 25.95
CA THR A 95 -32.55 -15.43 27.28
C THR A 95 -32.82 -14.28 28.25
N GLY A 96 -33.31 -14.59 29.45
CA GLY A 96 -33.81 -13.60 30.41
C GLY A 96 -32.78 -12.53 30.82
N SER A 97 -31.49 -12.88 30.93
CA SER A 97 -30.41 -11.95 31.30
C SER A 97 -30.10 -10.93 30.20
N MET A 98 -30.52 -11.19 28.96
CA MET A 98 -30.22 -10.36 27.79
C MET A 98 -31.18 -9.18 27.59
N TRP A 99 -32.14 -8.96 28.51
CA TRP A 99 -33.22 -7.97 28.35
C TRP A 99 -32.72 -6.55 28.05
N ASP A 100 -31.77 -6.04 28.84
CA ASP A 100 -31.22 -4.69 28.66
C ASP A 100 -30.49 -4.53 27.32
N TYR A 101 -29.73 -5.56 26.91
CA TYR A 101 -28.94 -5.56 25.68
C TYR A 101 -29.81 -5.63 24.42
N ILE A 102 -30.87 -6.44 24.44
CA ILE A 102 -31.81 -6.58 23.32
C ILE A 102 -32.61 -5.29 23.11
N ASN A 103 -33.07 -4.65 24.19
CA ASN A 103 -33.76 -3.35 24.07
C ASN A 103 -32.85 -2.26 23.51
N ALA A 104 -31.60 -2.22 23.96
CA ALA A 104 -30.61 -1.32 23.40
C ALA A 104 -30.36 -1.55 21.91
N ALA A 105 -30.26 -2.82 21.48
CA ALA A 105 -30.06 -3.17 20.08
C ALA A 105 -31.23 -2.69 19.17
N LYS A 106 -32.48 -2.75 19.66
CA LYS A 106 -33.68 -2.26 18.94
C LYS A 106 -33.56 -0.79 18.60
N ASP A 107 -33.17 0.04 19.57
CA ASP A 107 -33.12 1.49 19.40
C ASP A 107 -31.98 1.94 18.47
N GLN A 108 -30.88 1.18 18.40
CA GLN A 108 -29.65 1.61 17.72
C GLN A 108 -29.45 1.03 16.31
N VAL A 109 -30.17 -0.02 15.93
CA VAL A 109 -29.96 -0.68 14.62
C VAL A 109 -30.08 0.31 13.44
N ARG A 110 -30.97 1.31 13.55
CA ARG A 110 -31.13 2.37 12.55
C ARG A 110 -29.88 3.23 12.43
N SER A 111 -29.31 3.61 13.57
CA SER A 111 -28.12 4.45 13.62
C SER A 111 -26.89 3.69 13.11
N ILE A 112 -26.74 2.42 13.49
CA ILE A 112 -25.67 1.55 13.03
C ILE A 112 -25.69 1.40 11.50
N VAL A 113 -26.84 1.03 10.91
CA VAL A 113 -26.92 0.84 9.46
C VAL A 113 -26.69 2.16 8.72
N LYS A 114 -27.20 3.27 9.25
CA LYS A 114 -26.94 4.60 8.71
C LYS A 114 -25.45 4.94 8.71
N ASP A 115 -24.76 4.78 9.83
CA ASP A 115 -23.33 5.10 9.96
C ASP A 115 -22.44 4.20 9.10
N ILE A 116 -22.80 2.92 8.94
CA ILE A 116 -22.11 2.02 8.00
C ILE A 116 -22.29 2.55 6.56
N GLY A 117 -23.51 2.95 6.19
CA GLY A 117 -23.81 3.54 4.88
C GLY A 117 -23.03 4.83 4.62
N GLU A 118 -22.96 5.72 5.61
CA GLU A 118 -22.19 6.97 5.53
C GLU A 118 -20.67 6.70 5.43
N SER A 119 -20.16 5.75 6.23
CA SER A 119 -18.75 5.31 6.19
C SER A 119 -18.36 4.74 4.82
N PHE A 120 -19.30 4.10 4.13
CA PHE A 120 -19.12 3.60 2.76
C PHE A 120 -19.66 4.54 1.69
N LEU A 121 -19.66 5.84 1.97
CA LEU A 121 -19.90 6.91 0.99
C LEU A 121 -21.28 6.87 0.32
N GLY A 122 -22.23 6.11 0.87
CA GLY A 122 -23.56 5.87 0.31
C GLY A 122 -23.59 4.98 -0.95
N GLU A 123 -22.46 4.37 -1.33
CA GLU A 123 -22.38 3.53 -2.55
C GLU A 123 -22.59 2.03 -2.29
N ALA A 124 -22.30 1.58 -1.07
CA ALA A 124 -22.36 0.17 -0.68
C ALA A 124 -23.76 -0.24 -0.22
N GLU A 125 -24.15 -1.47 -0.56
CA GLU A 125 -25.39 -2.07 -0.05
C GLU A 125 -25.10 -2.79 1.27
N VAL A 126 -25.93 -2.53 2.29
CA VAL A 126 -25.86 -3.22 3.58
C VAL A 126 -27.14 -4.02 3.75
N ARG A 127 -27.00 -5.34 3.85
CA ARG A 127 -28.12 -6.23 4.20
C ARG A 127 -27.90 -6.78 5.60
N VAL A 128 -28.96 -6.79 6.39
CA VAL A 128 -28.90 -7.24 7.79
C VAL A 128 -29.75 -8.48 7.97
N ALA A 129 -29.21 -9.46 8.67
CA ALA A 129 -29.92 -10.65 9.15
C ALA A 129 -29.83 -10.71 10.68
N VAL A 130 -30.81 -11.36 11.31
CA VAL A 130 -30.83 -11.54 12.76
C VAL A 130 -31.19 -12.98 13.09
N VAL A 131 -30.35 -13.61 13.91
CA VAL A 131 -30.61 -14.92 14.52
C VAL A 131 -30.69 -14.71 16.03
N GLY A 132 -31.87 -14.90 16.62
CA GLY A 132 -32.04 -15.00 18.06
C GLY A 132 -32.07 -16.46 18.47
N TYR A 133 -31.30 -16.86 19.48
CA TYR A 133 -31.33 -18.22 20.02
C TYR A 133 -31.54 -18.21 21.55
N LYS A 134 -31.96 -19.36 22.09
CA LYS A 134 -32.22 -19.65 23.52
C LYS A 134 -31.88 -21.12 23.81
N ASP A 135 -31.94 -21.57 25.05
CA ASP A 135 -31.86 -22.99 25.41
C ASP A 135 -32.93 -23.82 24.66
N HIS A 136 -32.64 -25.10 24.46
CA HIS A 136 -33.51 -26.06 23.80
C HIS A 136 -34.88 -26.23 24.47
N GLY A 137 -34.96 -25.96 25.78
CA GLY A 137 -36.21 -25.99 26.54
C GLY A 137 -37.15 -24.81 26.26
N ASP A 138 -36.61 -23.71 25.74
CA ASP A 138 -37.34 -22.47 25.55
C ASP A 138 -37.97 -22.37 24.16
N LYS A 139 -39.15 -21.73 24.08
CA LYS A 139 -39.86 -21.56 22.81
C LYS A 139 -40.18 -20.09 22.50
N PRO A 140 -39.96 -19.65 21.25
CA PRO A 140 -39.19 -20.34 20.20
C PRO A 140 -37.69 -20.42 20.55
N ASN A 141 -37.06 -21.57 20.32
CA ASN A 141 -35.62 -21.80 20.60
C ASN A 141 -34.73 -21.05 19.61
N ILE A 142 -35.08 -21.02 18.32
CA ILE A 142 -34.43 -20.19 17.29
C ILE A 142 -35.47 -19.31 16.59
N GLN A 143 -35.17 -18.02 16.50
CA GLN A 143 -35.89 -17.05 15.68
C GLN A 143 -34.95 -16.50 14.62
N PHE A 144 -35.40 -16.43 13.38
CA PHE A 144 -34.55 -16.02 12.26
C PHE A 144 -35.24 -15.02 11.34
N LEU A 145 -34.56 -13.91 11.08
CA LEU A 145 -34.79 -13.01 9.96
C LEU A 145 -33.62 -13.15 8.98
N ASP A 146 -33.91 -13.58 7.75
CA ASP A 146 -32.92 -13.63 6.69
C ASP A 146 -32.53 -12.23 6.18
N PHE A 147 -31.47 -12.14 5.39
CA PHE A 147 -30.92 -10.88 4.92
C PHE A 147 -31.94 -10.00 4.21
N THR A 148 -32.16 -8.81 4.78
CA THR A 148 -33.00 -7.76 4.20
C THR A 148 -32.24 -6.44 4.15
N PRO A 149 -32.39 -5.64 3.08
CA PRO A 149 -31.92 -4.25 3.06
C PRO A 149 -32.84 -3.31 3.86
N SER A 150 -34.01 -3.79 4.31
CA SER A 150 -35.01 -2.97 5.01
C SER A 150 -34.71 -2.88 6.49
N VAL A 151 -34.19 -1.74 6.92
CA VAL A 151 -33.95 -1.44 8.35
C VAL A 151 -35.26 -1.49 9.16
N ASP A 152 -36.39 -1.12 8.56
CA ASP A 152 -37.70 -1.20 9.21
C ASP A 152 -38.13 -2.65 9.48
N GLU A 153 -37.78 -3.58 8.60
CA GLU A 153 -38.04 -5.00 8.79
C GLU A 153 -37.18 -5.58 9.91
N VAL A 154 -35.89 -5.23 9.95
CA VAL A 154 -34.98 -5.61 11.03
C VAL A 154 -35.50 -5.09 12.36
N HIS A 155 -35.86 -3.81 12.43
CA HIS A 155 -36.39 -3.19 13.64
C HIS A 155 -37.71 -3.85 14.09
N ARG A 156 -38.63 -4.15 13.16
CA ARG A 156 -39.86 -4.89 13.47
C ARG A 156 -39.56 -6.27 14.02
N PHE A 157 -38.61 -7.00 13.43
CA PHE A 157 -38.23 -8.33 13.89
C PHE A 157 -37.57 -8.28 15.27
N LEU A 158 -36.63 -7.37 15.51
CA LEU A 158 -36.02 -7.16 16.83
C LEU A 158 -37.10 -6.89 17.89
N ASN A 159 -38.13 -6.09 17.57
CA ASN A 159 -39.24 -5.85 18.49
C ASN A 159 -40.03 -7.11 18.86
N THR A 160 -39.99 -8.17 18.04
CA THR A 160 -40.59 -9.47 18.38
C THR A 160 -39.74 -10.33 19.31
N LEU A 161 -38.44 -10.03 19.44
CA LEU A 161 -37.55 -10.75 20.35
C LEU A 161 -37.87 -10.37 21.80
N GLN A 162 -38.11 -11.40 22.61
CA GLN A 162 -38.37 -11.29 24.04
C GLN A 162 -37.31 -12.08 24.80
N ALA A 163 -36.59 -11.38 25.69
CA ALA A 163 -35.67 -11.97 26.67
C ALA A 163 -36.47 -12.76 27.70
N THR A 164 -36.70 -14.03 27.41
CA THR A 164 -37.47 -14.95 28.26
C THR A 164 -36.87 -16.33 28.15
N GLY A 165 -37.06 -17.13 29.19
CA GLY A 165 -36.48 -18.47 29.26
C GLY A 165 -35.30 -18.52 30.22
N GLY A 166 -34.55 -19.60 30.13
CA GLY A 166 -33.45 -19.97 31.00
C GLY A 166 -33.67 -21.32 31.69
N GLY A 167 -32.58 -21.91 32.17
CA GLY A 167 -32.60 -23.19 32.86
C GLY A 167 -31.24 -23.49 33.48
N ASP A 168 -30.49 -24.36 32.82
CA ASP A 168 -29.05 -24.49 33.04
C ASP A 168 -28.31 -23.29 32.43
N ALA A 169 -27.06 -23.07 32.84
CA ALA A 169 -26.29 -21.91 32.40
C ALA A 169 -25.90 -21.91 30.91
N PRO A 170 -25.70 -23.06 30.23
CA PRO A 170 -25.38 -23.06 28.80
C PRO A 170 -26.62 -22.91 27.90
N GLU A 171 -26.39 -22.38 26.69
CA GLU A 171 -27.44 -22.04 25.72
C GLU A 171 -27.23 -22.74 24.35
N ASP A 172 -28.23 -22.72 23.47
CA ASP A 172 -28.14 -23.30 22.11
C ASP A 172 -27.38 -22.41 21.09
N VAL A 173 -26.16 -22.01 21.47
CA VAL A 173 -25.28 -21.20 20.61
C VAL A 173 -24.96 -21.95 19.30
N LEU A 174 -24.77 -23.27 19.36
CA LEU A 174 -24.42 -24.08 18.18
C LEU A 174 -25.57 -24.16 17.18
N GLY A 175 -26.83 -24.28 17.64
CA GLY A 175 -28.02 -24.17 16.80
C GLY A 175 -28.13 -22.79 16.16
N GLY A 176 -27.87 -21.72 16.93
CA GLY A 176 -27.78 -20.35 16.42
C GLY A 176 -26.74 -20.19 15.31
N LEU A 177 -25.52 -20.72 15.51
CA LEU A 177 -24.46 -20.72 14.49
C LEU A 177 -24.85 -21.55 13.26
N GLN A 178 -25.51 -22.70 13.44
CA GLN A 178 -25.99 -23.52 12.35
C GLN A 178 -27.02 -22.77 11.50
N GLN A 179 -27.93 -22.01 12.13
CA GLN A 179 -28.87 -21.15 11.41
C GLN A 179 -28.15 -20.02 10.67
N ALA A 180 -27.16 -19.36 11.29
CA ALA A 180 -26.37 -18.31 10.66
C ALA A 180 -25.61 -18.81 9.40
N ILE A 181 -25.07 -20.03 9.44
CA ILE A 181 -24.42 -20.67 8.28
C ILE A 181 -25.39 -20.87 7.12
N ASN A 182 -26.67 -21.14 7.42
CA ASN A 182 -27.70 -21.42 6.41
C ASN A 182 -28.39 -20.15 5.86
N ALA A 183 -28.01 -18.95 6.32
CA ALA A 183 -28.54 -17.69 5.83
C ALA A 183 -28.14 -17.38 4.38
N SER A 184 -28.87 -16.47 3.72
CA SER A 184 -28.71 -16.16 2.30
C SER A 184 -27.55 -15.18 2.00
N TRP A 185 -26.31 -15.55 2.36
CA TRP A 185 -25.10 -14.77 2.12
C TRP A 185 -24.83 -14.52 0.62
N SER A 186 -24.79 -13.27 0.18
CA SER A 186 -24.57 -12.87 -1.22
C SER A 186 -23.37 -11.94 -1.42
N HIS A 187 -23.05 -11.09 -0.44
CA HIS A 187 -21.97 -10.10 -0.55
C HIS A 187 -20.58 -10.68 -0.27
N GLN A 188 -19.54 -9.93 -0.63
CA GLN A 188 -18.13 -10.34 -0.44
C GLN A 188 -17.65 -10.11 0.99
N THR A 189 -18.06 -9.01 1.61
CA THR A 189 -17.85 -8.75 3.03
C THR A 189 -19.00 -9.35 3.82
N ARG A 190 -18.66 -10.30 4.69
CA ARG A 190 -19.59 -11.10 5.48
C ARG A 190 -19.16 -11.02 6.94
N CYS A 191 -20.04 -10.53 7.79
CA CYS A 191 -19.73 -10.28 9.20
C CYS A 191 -20.78 -10.95 10.07
N VAL A 192 -20.32 -11.68 11.09
CA VAL A 192 -21.15 -12.18 12.19
C VAL A 192 -20.78 -11.41 13.45
N ILE A 193 -21.75 -10.73 14.03
CA ILE A 193 -21.64 -10.09 15.34
C ILE A 193 -22.43 -10.92 16.33
N HIS A 194 -21.70 -11.61 17.20
CA HIS A 194 -22.28 -12.49 18.20
C HIS A 194 -22.30 -11.78 19.55
N ILE A 195 -23.48 -11.60 20.14
CA ILE A 195 -23.68 -10.99 21.45
C ILE A 195 -24.23 -12.06 22.39
N ALA A 196 -23.45 -12.42 23.42
CA ALA A 196 -23.78 -13.49 24.34
C ALA A 196 -23.18 -13.25 25.73
N ASP A 197 -23.89 -13.74 26.76
CA ASP A 197 -23.45 -13.76 28.15
C ASP A 197 -23.33 -15.19 28.73
N ALA A 198 -23.63 -16.22 27.91
CA ALA A 198 -23.54 -17.63 28.23
C ALA A 198 -22.80 -18.47 27.13
N PRO A 199 -22.10 -19.55 27.51
CA PRO A 199 -21.45 -20.47 26.56
C PRO A 199 -22.41 -21.52 25.97
N PRO A 200 -22.03 -22.24 24.89
CA PRO A 200 -22.75 -23.42 24.41
C PRO A 200 -22.74 -24.59 25.38
N HIS A 201 -23.71 -25.50 25.22
CA HIS A 201 -23.64 -26.85 25.79
C HIS A 201 -22.36 -27.59 25.34
N GLY A 202 -21.82 -28.42 26.24
CA GLY A 202 -20.58 -29.16 26.05
C GLY A 202 -19.46 -28.69 26.98
N SER A 203 -18.99 -29.62 27.81
CA SER A 203 -17.96 -29.38 28.84
C SER A 203 -16.61 -28.89 28.30
N ASP A 204 -16.32 -29.07 27.00
CA ASP A 204 -15.10 -28.58 26.36
C ASP A 204 -15.13 -27.08 26.05
N LEU A 205 -16.32 -26.47 26.05
CA LEU A 205 -16.58 -25.06 25.72
C LEU A 205 -16.94 -24.20 26.94
N GLN A 206 -17.01 -24.78 28.13
CA GLN A 206 -17.36 -24.11 29.39
C GLN A 206 -16.13 -23.87 30.27
N LEU A 207 -16.09 -22.72 30.97
CA LEU A 207 -15.00 -22.39 31.89
C LEU A 207 -14.94 -23.32 33.10
N VAL A 208 -16.10 -23.54 33.72
CA VAL A 208 -16.31 -24.51 34.79
C VAL A 208 -17.38 -25.44 34.25
N PRO A 209 -17.11 -26.75 34.07
CA PRO A 209 -18.13 -27.70 33.68
C PRO A 209 -19.28 -27.61 34.67
N ASP A 210 -20.42 -27.09 34.21
CA ASP A 210 -21.56 -26.87 35.09
C ASP A 210 -22.12 -28.24 35.49
N ALA A 211 -22.24 -28.50 36.80
CA ALA A 211 -22.90 -29.70 37.29
C ALA A 211 -24.41 -29.69 36.95
N GLY A 212 -24.94 -28.55 36.52
CA GLY A 212 -26.30 -28.34 36.03
C GLY A 212 -26.49 -28.42 34.51
N ASP A 213 -25.43 -28.51 33.69
CA ASP A 213 -25.58 -28.63 32.23
C ASP A 213 -26.35 -29.90 31.88
N LYS A 214 -27.47 -29.76 31.16
CA LYS A 214 -28.30 -30.88 30.70
C LYS A 214 -27.61 -31.70 29.60
N PHE A 215 -26.65 -31.12 28.88
CA PHE A 215 -25.95 -31.71 27.74
C PHE A 215 -24.40 -31.54 27.84
N PRO A 216 -23.76 -32.05 28.91
CA PRO A 216 -22.34 -31.79 29.20
C PRO A 216 -21.38 -32.53 28.26
N VAL A 217 -21.84 -33.55 27.54
CA VAL A 217 -21.01 -34.31 26.60
C VAL A 217 -21.10 -33.66 25.22
N PRO A 218 -19.96 -33.28 24.59
CA PRO A 218 -19.99 -32.63 23.29
C PRO A 218 -20.73 -33.47 22.24
N GLY A 219 -21.69 -32.86 21.54
CA GLY A 219 -22.52 -33.54 20.53
C GLY A 219 -23.74 -34.28 21.09
N THR A 220 -24.03 -34.21 22.39
CA THR A 220 -25.27 -34.79 22.96
C THR A 220 -26.44 -33.81 23.03
N GLU A 221 -26.23 -32.54 22.69
CA GLU A 221 -27.33 -31.57 22.58
C GLU A 221 -28.34 -32.04 21.50
N PRO A 222 -29.62 -31.64 21.58
CA PRO A 222 -30.71 -32.15 20.74
C PRO A 222 -30.49 -32.15 19.21
N HIS A 223 -29.64 -31.27 18.66
CA HIS A 223 -29.28 -31.26 17.24
C HIS A 223 -28.06 -32.12 16.88
N GLY A 224 -27.30 -32.63 17.86
CA GLY A 224 -26.12 -33.46 17.67
C GLY A 224 -24.89 -32.72 17.11
N LEU A 225 -24.80 -31.41 17.33
CA LEU A 225 -23.79 -30.51 16.78
C LEU A 225 -22.52 -30.47 17.65
N THR A 226 -21.43 -30.15 16.97
CA THR A 226 -20.14 -29.83 17.60
C THR A 226 -19.58 -28.57 16.97
N HIS A 227 -18.77 -27.81 17.71
CA HIS A 227 -18.28 -26.50 17.25
C HIS A 227 -17.35 -26.61 16.03
N LYS A 228 -16.45 -27.61 15.96
CA LYS A 228 -15.40 -27.68 14.91
C LYS A 228 -15.97 -27.76 13.48
N PRO A 229 -16.90 -28.67 13.15
CA PRO A 229 -17.48 -28.72 11.81
C PRO A 229 -18.24 -27.42 11.43
N LEU A 230 -18.90 -26.79 12.40
CA LEU A 230 -19.60 -25.53 12.19
C LEU A 230 -18.62 -24.39 11.86
N LEU A 231 -17.59 -24.20 12.68
CA LEU A 231 -16.58 -23.16 12.46
C LEU A 231 -15.84 -23.34 11.14
N ARG A 232 -15.52 -24.58 10.74
CA ARG A 232 -14.93 -24.87 9.42
C ARG A 232 -15.85 -24.47 8.27
N ARG A 233 -17.17 -24.67 8.41
CA ARG A 233 -18.15 -24.20 7.43
C ARG A 233 -18.21 -22.66 7.39
N MET A 234 -18.15 -21.99 8.54
CA MET A 234 -18.08 -20.52 8.60
C MET A 234 -16.83 -19.97 7.90
N ILE A 235 -15.66 -20.59 8.15
CA ILE A 235 -14.39 -20.26 7.51
C ILE A 235 -14.49 -20.47 5.99
N ALA A 236 -15.08 -21.58 5.53
CA ALA A 236 -15.31 -21.84 4.11
C ALA A 236 -16.25 -20.81 3.46
N LEU A 237 -17.24 -20.32 4.20
CA LEU A 237 -18.11 -19.21 3.81
C LEU A 237 -17.44 -17.83 3.92
N LYS A 238 -16.19 -17.78 4.38
CA LYS A 238 -15.39 -16.55 4.54
C LYS A 238 -16.03 -15.54 5.49
N LEU A 239 -16.66 -16.01 6.56
CA LEU A 239 -17.28 -15.16 7.57
C LEU A 239 -16.19 -14.55 8.46
N ASN A 240 -16.23 -13.23 8.64
CA ASN A 240 -15.51 -12.58 9.73
C ASN A 240 -16.38 -12.66 10.98
N TYR A 241 -15.80 -13.06 12.10
CA TYR A 241 -16.55 -13.35 13.32
C TYR A 241 -16.07 -12.44 14.44
N THR A 242 -17.02 -11.84 15.14
CA THR A 242 -16.71 -11.08 16.34
C THR A 242 -17.67 -11.41 17.46
N LEU A 243 -17.11 -11.79 18.60
CA LEU A 243 -17.81 -12.00 19.85
C LEU A 243 -17.78 -10.70 20.65
N LEU A 244 -18.94 -10.20 21.00
CA LEU A 244 -19.14 -9.14 21.98
C LEU A 244 -19.44 -9.79 23.33
N ARG A 245 -18.39 -10.01 24.13
CA ARG A 245 -18.54 -10.65 25.43
C ARG A 245 -19.20 -9.66 26.40
N ILE A 246 -20.10 -10.16 27.24
CA ILE A 246 -20.69 -9.40 28.34
C ILE A 246 -19.98 -9.71 29.67
N ASN A 247 -19.57 -10.96 29.85
CA ASN A 247 -18.85 -11.42 31.03
C ASN A 247 -17.84 -12.52 30.64
N SER A 248 -17.16 -13.12 31.61
CA SER A 248 -16.11 -14.12 31.34
C SER A 248 -16.61 -15.52 31.03
N SER A 249 -17.89 -15.85 31.23
CA SER A 249 -18.46 -17.20 31.00
C SER A 249 -18.14 -17.75 29.61
N THR A 250 -18.03 -16.87 28.61
CA THR A 250 -17.76 -17.18 27.21
C THR A 250 -16.28 -17.33 26.86
N ASP A 251 -15.35 -17.06 27.78
CA ASP A 251 -13.91 -17.04 27.51
C ASP A 251 -13.43 -18.42 26.97
N ARG A 252 -13.96 -19.52 27.50
CA ARG A 252 -13.59 -20.85 27.00
C ARG A 252 -14.07 -21.08 25.56
N MET A 253 -15.31 -20.70 25.26
CA MET A 253 -15.85 -20.71 23.89
C MET A 253 -14.99 -19.85 22.96
N ALA A 254 -14.67 -18.62 23.35
CA ALA A 254 -13.87 -17.70 22.57
C ALA A 254 -12.49 -18.28 22.24
N THR A 255 -11.87 -18.95 23.22
CA THR A 255 -10.59 -19.65 23.06
C THR A 255 -10.64 -20.76 22.01
N GLU A 256 -11.62 -21.66 22.10
CA GLU A 256 -11.72 -22.78 21.17
C GLU A 256 -12.11 -22.31 19.76
N PHE A 257 -12.95 -21.28 19.65
CA PHE A 257 -13.32 -20.71 18.36
C PHE A 257 -12.13 -20.02 17.71
N CYS A 258 -11.38 -19.23 18.49
CA CYS A 258 -10.12 -18.61 18.10
C CYS A 258 -9.12 -19.63 17.56
N LYS A 259 -8.97 -20.80 18.20
CA LYS A 259 -8.05 -21.86 17.73
C LYS A 259 -8.40 -22.40 16.35
N GLU A 260 -9.69 -22.65 16.07
CA GLU A 260 -10.10 -23.14 14.75
C GLU A 260 -9.94 -22.07 13.66
N TYR A 261 -10.16 -20.79 13.98
CA TYR A 261 -9.88 -19.67 13.07
C TYR A 261 -8.37 -19.47 12.83
N ASP A 262 -7.55 -19.55 13.88
CA ASP A 262 -6.09 -19.44 13.80
C ASP A 262 -5.49 -20.60 12.99
N ALA A 263 -6.03 -21.81 13.13
CA ALA A 263 -5.67 -22.97 12.30
C ALA A 263 -5.95 -22.74 10.79
N ALA A 264 -6.86 -21.82 10.45
CA ALA A 264 -7.12 -21.35 9.09
C ALA A 264 -6.36 -20.06 8.73
N SER A 265 -5.35 -19.69 9.53
CA SER A 265 -4.52 -18.49 9.38
C SER A 265 -5.31 -17.17 9.45
N ALA A 266 -6.43 -17.15 10.18
CA ALA A 266 -7.15 -15.92 10.48
C ALA A 266 -6.37 -15.03 11.47
N ASP A 267 -6.60 -13.72 11.43
CA ASP A 267 -6.12 -12.84 12.49
C ASP A 267 -7.07 -12.95 13.68
N CYS A 268 -6.57 -13.52 14.78
CA CYS A 268 -7.35 -13.79 15.97
C CYS A 268 -6.94 -12.88 17.12
N ARG A 269 -7.94 -12.26 17.77
CA ARG A 269 -7.74 -11.32 18.88
C ARG A 269 -8.70 -11.68 20.01
N LEU A 270 -8.16 -12.00 21.18
CA LEU A 270 -8.93 -12.18 22.41
C LEU A 270 -8.87 -10.90 23.25
N HIS A 271 -9.88 -10.67 24.08
CA HIS A 271 -9.95 -9.50 24.95
C HIS A 271 -8.82 -9.53 26.00
N LYS A 272 -8.31 -8.37 26.44
CA LYS A 272 -7.16 -8.32 27.38
C LYS A 272 -7.50 -8.91 28.75
N ASP A 273 -8.75 -8.75 29.18
CA ASP A 273 -9.25 -9.26 30.45
C ASP A 273 -9.79 -10.70 30.35
N HIS A 274 -9.55 -11.35 29.20
CA HIS A 274 -9.90 -12.75 29.00
C HIS A 274 -9.00 -13.65 29.86
N ILE A 275 -9.59 -14.62 30.57
CA ILE A 275 -8.91 -15.43 31.59
C ILE A 275 -7.71 -16.21 31.02
N TYR A 276 -7.77 -16.62 29.75
CA TYR A 276 -6.68 -17.31 29.07
C TYR A 276 -5.78 -16.40 28.23
N TYR A 277 -5.88 -15.08 28.35
CA TYR A 277 -5.09 -14.13 27.53
C TYR A 277 -3.58 -14.37 27.61
N LEU A 278 -3.07 -14.84 28.76
CA LEU A 278 -1.66 -15.17 29.00
C LEU A 278 -1.31 -16.66 28.84
N TYR A 279 -2.28 -17.54 28.60
CA TYR A 279 -2.06 -18.97 28.41
C TYR A 279 -1.88 -19.28 26.92
N PRO A 280 -0.69 -19.78 26.49
CA PRO A 280 -0.46 -20.07 25.08
C PRO A 280 -1.38 -21.22 24.64
N ALA A 281 -2.25 -20.94 23.69
CA ALA A 281 -2.91 -21.97 22.92
C ALA A 281 -1.84 -22.71 22.10
N THR A 282 -1.64 -23.98 22.44
CA THR A 282 -0.78 -24.99 21.80
C THR A 282 0.70 -24.99 22.19
N GLY A 283 1.14 -26.14 22.71
CA GLY A 283 2.52 -26.44 23.05
C GLY A 283 3.35 -26.76 21.82
N THR A 284 4.13 -25.77 21.38
CA THR A 284 5.42 -25.94 20.70
C THR A 284 6.30 -24.75 21.10
N ARG A 285 6.87 -24.81 22.31
CA ARG A 285 8.08 -24.05 22.65
C ARG A 285 9.25 -24.99 22.42
N THR A 286 9.95 -24.83 21.30
CA THR A 286 11.39 -25.07 21.30
C THR A 286 12.06 -23.83 21.87
N ASP A 287 12.65 -24.04 23.04
CA ASP A 287 13.71 -23.31 23.73
C ASP A 287 13.71 -21.78 23.76
N THR A 288 13.44 -21.31 24.97
CA THR A 288 13.98 -20.07 25.54
C THR A 288 15.51 -20.03 25.45
N SER A 289 16.02 -19.31 24.46
CA SER A 289 17.22 -18.50 24.62
C SER A 289 16.95 -17.09 24.06
N THR A 290 17.12 -16.10 24.92
CA THR A 290 17.41 -14.68 24.61
C THR A 290 17.20 -14.23 23.16
N ARG A 291 15.97 -13.81 22.82
CA ARG A 291 15.75 -12.83 21.73
C ARG A 291 15.25 -11.55 22.36
N SER A 292 16.10 -10.52 22.29
CA SER A 292 15.72 -9.13 22.52
C SER A 292 14.51 -8.78 21.65
N GLY A 293 13.64 -7.94 22.20
CA GLY A 293 12.38 -7.52 21.60
C GLY A 293 12.46 -7.27 20.10
N THR A 294 11.68 -8.06 19.36
CA THR A 294 11.28 -7.77 17.99
C THR A 294 9.78 -8.02 17.94
N SER A 295 9.00 -6.96 18.15
CA SER A 295 7.58 -6.90 17.83
C SER A 295 7.43 -7.12 16.33
N SER A 296 7.24 -8.36 15.89
CA SER A 296 7.13 -8.71 14.48
C SER A 296 5.70 -8.52 13.96
N LYS A 297 5.60 -7.77 12.85
CA LYS A 297 4.66 -7.95 11.72
C LYS A 297 3.15 -7.98 12.04
N ARG A 298 2.45 -6.84 11.91
CA ARG A 298 0.98 -6.82 11.75
C ARG A 298 0.53 -5.76 10.74
N SER A 299 0.77 -6.05 9.47
CA SER A 299 -0.01 -5.50 8.34
C SER A 299 -1.42 -6.10 8.38
N ALA A 300 -2.43 -5.47 7.79
CA ALA A 300 -3.74 -6.10 7.58
C ALA A 300 -3.57 -7.37 6.74
N LYS A 301 -3.48 -8.52 7.41
CA LYS A 301 -3.42 -9.83 6.74
C LYS A 301 -4.68 -9.97 5.89
N ALA A 302 -4.52 -10.49 4.68
CA ALA A 302 -5.64 -10.87 3.80
C ALA A 302 -6.53 -11.99 4.40
N GLY A 303 -6.19 -12.51 5.60
CA GLY A 303 -6.96 -13.55 6.28
C GLY A 303 -8.32 -13.09 6.81
N LEU A 304 -9.13 -14.07 7.20
CA LEU A 304 -10.34 -13.85 7.99
C LEU A 304 -9.98 -13.27 9.36
N VAL A 305 -11.02 -12.88 10.09
CA VAL A 305 -10.90 -12.29 11.41
C VAL A 305 -11.74 -13.05 12.41
N PHE A 306 -11.15 -13.28 13.57
CA PHE A 306 -11.86 -13.62 14.79
C PHE A 306 -11.49 -12.59 15.86
N GLU A 307 -12.46 -11.84 16.38
CA GLU A 307 -12.20 -10.87 17.45
C GLU A 307 -13.13 -11.12 18.64
N GLU A 308 -12.61 -10.94 19.83
CA GLU A 308 -13.40 -10.79 21.04
C GLU A 308 -13.21 -9.38 21.58
N ASN A 309 -14.33 -8.69 21.76
CA ASN A 309 -14.38 -7.36 22.35
C ASN A 309 -15.36 -7.38 23.53
N GLU A 310 -15.11 -6.56 24.55
CA GLU A 310 -16.07 -6.36 25.61
C GLU A 310 -17.17 -5.41 25.15
N LEU A 311 -18.41 -5.79 25.43
CA LEU A 311 -19.56 -4.93 25.20
C LEU A 311 -19.46 -3.76 26.19
N GLY A 312 -18.94 -2.63 25.71
CA GLY A 312 -18.68 -1.46 26.54
C GLY A 312 -19.92 -0.98 27.33
N THR A 313 -19.69 -0.19 28.37
CA THR A 313 -20.76 0.26 29.31
C THR A 313 -21.74 1.27 28.72
N THR A 314 -21.57 1.69 27.46
CA THR A 314 -22.42 2.70 26.81
C THR A 314 -22.82 2.28 25.39
N PHE A 315 -24.00 2.72 24.97
CA PHE A 315 -24.58 2.36 23.67
C PHE A 315 -23.82 2.96 22.48
N SER A 316 -23.24 4.15 22.63
CA SER A 316 -22.37 4.75 21.61
C SER A 316 -21.11 3.90 21.37
N ALA A 317 -20.61 3.22 22.41
CA ALA A 317 -19.49 2.30 22.26
C ALA A 317 -19.86 1.08 21.39
N LEU A 318 -21.07 0.51 21.56
CA LEU A 318 -21.55 -0.58 20.70
C LEU A 318 -21.66 -0.15 19.23
N GLN A 319 -22.31 0.99 18.97
CA GLN A 319 -22.46 1.51 17.61
C GLN A 319 -21.10 1.71 16.93
N HIS A 320 -20.17 2.38 17.61
CA HIS A 320 -18.81 2.60 17.12
C HIS A 320 -18.07 1.28 16.85
N LEU A 321 -18.22 0.31 17.75
CA LEU A 321 -17.58 -0.99 17.64
C LEU A 321 -18.08 -1.77 16.41
N VAL A 322 -19.40 -1.81 16.19
CA VAL A 322 -20.01 -2.46 15.02
C VAL A 322 -19.53 -1.82 13.72
N VAL A 323 -19.56 -0.49 13.62
CA VAL A 323 -19.09 0.24 12.44
C VAL A 323 -17.61 -0.09 12.17
N LYS A 324 -16.76 -0.02 13.19
CA LYS A 324 -15.33 -0.36 13.10
C LYS A 324 -15.09 -1.79 12.63
N MET A 325 -15.85 -2.76 13.13
CA MET A 325 -15.70 -4.17 12.75
C MET A 325 -16.10 -4.40 11.29
N VAL A 326 -17.16 -3.73 10.83
CA VAL A 326 -17.62 -3.79 9.44
C VAL A 326 -16.61 -3.13 8.50
N THR A 327 -16.10 -1.94 8.83
CA THR A 327 -15.07 -1.26 8.02
C THR A 327 -13.77 -2.07 7.97
N THR A 328 -13.33 -2.65 9.10
CA THR A 328 -12.18 -3.55 9.15
C THR A 328 -12.35 -4.78 8.24
N SER A 329 -13.53 -5.40 8.29
CA SER A 329 -13.88 -6.56 7.46
C SER A 329 -13.92 -6.23 5.96
N ALA A 330 -14.41 -5.03 5.61
CA ALA A 330 -14.39 -4.52 4.24
C ALA A 330 -12.95 -4.31 3.74
N SER A 331 -12.10 -3.65 4.53
CA SER A 331 -10.68 -3.43 4.18
C SER A 331 -9.92 -4.73 3.95
N ARG A 332 -10.15 -5.77 4.77
CA ARG A 332 -9.54 -7.09 4.55
C ARG A 332 -10.08 -7.81 3.32
N THR A 333 -11.38 -7.66 3.06
CA THR A 333 -11.99 -8.18 1.84
C THR A 333 -11.40 -7.51 0.60
N ALA A 334 -11.13 -6.19 0.65
CA ALA A 334 -10.46 -5.46 -0.41
C ALA A 334 -9.07 -6.05 -0.71
N VAL A 335 -8.28 -6.32 0.34
CA VAL A 335 -6.96 -6.94 0.19
C VAL A 335 -7.07 -8.33 -0.47
N ARG A 336 -8.01 -9.18 -0.05
CA ARG A 336 -8.24 -10.50 -0.66
C ARG A 336 -8.61 -10.43 -2.14
N VAL A 337 -9.53 -9.54 -2.49
CA VAL A 337 -10.06 -9.39 -3.86
C VAL A 337 -9.01 -8.79 -4.77
N SER A 338 -8.23 -7.84 -4.25
CA SER A 338 -7.09 -7.24 -4.95
C SER A 338 -5.91 -8.21 -5.08
N GLY A 339 -5.73 -9.18 -4.18
CA GLY A 339 -4.72 -10.24 -4.33
C GLY A 339 -5.12 -11.35 -5.31
N SER A 340 -6.35 -11.87 -5.19
CA SER A 340 -6.83 -13.04 -5.97
C SER A 340 -7.15 -12.75 -7.44
N ARG A 341 -7.32 -11.48 -7.84
CA ARG A 341 -7.43 -11.10 -9.26
C ARG A 341 -6.08 -11.00 -9.98
N ALA A 342 -4.95 -10.99 -9.27
CA ALA A 342 -3.62 -11.00 -9.89
C ALA A 342 -3.22 -12.39 -10.40
N THR A 343 -3.72 -13.47 -9.79
CA THR A 343 -3.37 -14.86 -10.12
C THR A 343 -4.26 -15.51 -11.19
N LYS A 344 -5.40 -14.91 -11.57
CA LYS A 344 -6.34 -15.49 -12.55
C LYS A 344 -5.98 -15.26 -14.03
N LEU A 345 -4.83 -14.65 -14.33
CA LEU A 345 -4.42 -14.32 -15.70
C LEU A 345 -3.48 -15.35 -16.36
N VAL A 346 -3.33 -16.54 -15.79
CA VAL A 346 -2.59 -17.65 -16.43
C VAL A 346 -3.53 -18.85 -16.64
N GLY A 347 -3.98 -19.02 -17.88
CA GLY A 347 -4.39 -20.31 -18.46
C GLY A 347 -5.66 -20.96 -17.91
N ASP A 348 -6.73 -20.90 -18.71
CA ASP A 348 -7.94 -21.69 -18.55
C ASP A 348 -7.64 -23.19 -18.77
N LYS A 349 -7.53 -23.97 -17.69
CA LYS A 349 -7.80 -25.42 -17.68
C LYS A 349 -8.45 -25.81 -16.37
N LYS A 350 -9.68 -26.35 -16.46
CA LYS A 350 -10.38 -27.08 -15.40
C LYS A 350 -9.48 -28.15 -14.80
N GLN A 351 -9.03 -27.96 -13.56
CA GLN A 351 -8.77 -29.02 -12.60
C GLN A 351 -8.71 -28.41 -11.20
N ASP A 352 -9.40 -29.06 -10.26
CA ASP A 352 -9.42 -28.73 -8.83
C ASP A 352 -7.99 -28.63 -8.29
N ALA A 353 -7.54 -27.40 -8.03
CA ALA A 353 -6.25 -27.10 -7.43
C ALA A 353 -6.46 -26.15 -6.26
N LYS A 354 -5.95 -26.58 -5.09
CA LYS A 354 -5.92 -25.86 -3.81
C LYS A 354 -5.61 -24.37 -4.01
N LEU A 355 -6.58 -23.55 -3.62
CA LEU A 355 -6.53 -22.10 -3.58
C LEU A 355 -5.60 -21.63 -2.45
N ARG A 356 -4.53 -20.91 -2.78
CA ARG A 356 -3.76 -20.12 -1.81
C ARG A 356 -3.70 -18.66 -2.25
N ALA A 357 -3.87 -17.76 -1.28
CA ALA A 357 -3.84 -16.32 -1.46
C ALA A 357 -2.39 -15.86 -1.63
N ILE A 358 -2.17 -14.64 -2.14
CA ILE A 358 -0.86 -13.99 -2.00
C ILE A 358 -0.68 -13.66 -0.51
N ASN A 359 -0.24 -14.67 0.24
CA ASN A 359 0.28 -14.55 1.58
C ASN A 359 1.73 -14.07 1.44
N GLU A 360 2.10 -13.02 2.17
CA GLU A 360 3.49 -12.57 2.29
C GLU A 360 4.36 -13.53 3.12
N ASP A 361 3.85 -14.71 3.48
CA ASP A 361 4.55 -15.73 4.29
C ASP A 361 4.21 -17.18 3.82
N GLU A 362 3.99 -17.41 2.51
CA GLU A 362 3.92 -18.79 2.00
C GLU A 362 5.29 -19.27 1.52
N ASP A 363 5.94 -20.06 2.39
CA ASP A 363 7.07 -20.91 2.04
C ASP A 363 6.62 -21.88 0.93
N ASP A 364 7.05 -21.62 -0.30
CA ASP A 364 6.81 -22.50 -1.45
C ASP A 364 7.79 -23.68 -1.35
N GLU A 365 7.27 -24.91 -1.33
CA GLU A 365 8.05 -26.15 -1.29
C GLU A 365 8.79 -26.37 -2.62
N GLY A 366 9.82 -25.57 -2.89
CA GLY A 366 10.72 -25.71 -4.03
C GLY A 366 12.12 -25.25 -3.66
N ASP A 367 13.05 -26.21 -3.50
CA ASP A 367 14.47 -26.01 -3.14
C ASP A 367 14.70 -24.87 -2.13
N GLU A 368 14.46 -25.12 -0.83
CA GLU A 368 14.72 -24.18 0.27
C GLU A 368 16.16 -23.63 0.20
N LYS A 369 16.34 -22.48 -0.46
CA LYS A 369 17.52 -21.66 -0.23
C LYS A 369 17.39 -21.08 1.17
N ARG A 370 18.04 -21.71 2.14
CA ARG A 370 18.08 -21.21 3.53
C ARG A 370 18.45 -19.72 3.57
N LEU A 371 17.54 -18.92 4.13
CA LEU A 371 17.75 -17.49 4.37
C LEU A 371 19.01 -17.27 5.22
N GLU A 372 19.63 -16.11 5.02
CA GLU A 372 20.77 -15.67 5.83
C GLU A 372 20.29 -15.37 7.25
N ILE A 373 20.62 -16.27 8.18
CA ILE A 373 20.27 -16.16 9.61
C ILE A 373 21.35 -15.42 10.42
N THR A 374 22.52 -15.18 9.84
CA THR A 374 23.61 -14.47 10.52
C THR A 374 23.40 -12.96 10.48
N LEU A 375 23.75 -12.27 11.57
CA LEU A 375 23.76 -10.81 11.59
C LEU A 375 24.68 -10.27 10.51
N PRO A 376 24.33 -9.16 9.85
CA PRO A 376 25.07 -8.66 8.71
C PRO A 376 26.46 -8.18 9.10
N GLN A 377 27.49 -8.70 8.45
CA GLN A 377 28.90 -8.37 8.70
C GLN A 377 29.43 -7.41 7.61
N TRP A 378 28.89 -6.20 7.60
CA TRP A 378 29.11 -5.21 6.55
C TRP A 378 30.58 -4.93 6.24
N ASP A 379 31.43 -4.90 7.27
CA ASP A 379 32.82 -4.47 7.18
C ASP A 379 33.82 -5.66 7.14
N THR A 380 33.33 -6.90 7.14
CA THR A 380 34.17 -8.10 7.02
C THR A 380 34.55 -8.36 5.56
N PRO A 381 35.84 -8.36 5.20
CA PRO A 381 36.28 -8.61 3.82
C PRO A 381 35.76 -9.96 3.28
N GLY A 382 35.23 -9.95 2.06
CA GLY A 382 34.70 -11.16 1.40
C GLY A 382 33.34 -11.65 1.89
N TRP A 383 32.71 -10.99 2.88
CA TRP A 383 31.36 -11.38 3.34
C TRP A 383 30.30 -11.10 2.26
N LEU A 384 30.38 -9.93 1.60
CA LEU A 384 29.69 -9.65 0.33
C LEU A 384 30.47 -10.35 -0.80
N ASN A 385 30.11 -11.60 -1.05
CA ASN A 385 30.89 -12.57 -1.82
C ASN A 385 30.56 -12.62 -3.32
N GLU A 386 29.60 -11.85 -3.79
CA GLU A 386 29.21 -11.79 -5.20
C GLU A 386 29.42 -10.36 -5.74
N ALA A 387 30.14 -10.23 -6.86
CA ALA A 387 30.40 -8.96 -7.53
C ALA A 387 29.56 -8.87 -8.81
N LEU A 388 28.82 -7.78 -8.95
CA LEU A 388 27.95 -7.48 -10.08
C LEU A 388 28.40 -6.21 -10.79
N SER A 389 28.46 -6.26 -12.11
CA SER A 389 28.57 -5.05 -12.94
C SER A 389 27.22 -4.80 -13.59
N VAL A 390 26.61 -3.67 -13.25
CA VAL A 390 25.21 -3.38 -13.59
C VAL A 390 25.08 -2.04 -14.29
N GLU A 391 24.03 -1.95 -15.10
CA GLU A 391 23.57 -0.71 -15.74
C GLU A 391 22.06 -0.57 -15.59
N GLY A 392 21.56 0.66 -15.64
CA GLY A 392 20.14 0.94 -15.55
C GLY A 392 19.87 2.42 -15.36
N PHE A 393 18.90 2.74 -14.51
CA PHE A 393 18.37 4.08 -14.36
C PHE A 393 18.10 4.43 -12.89
N SER A 394 18.43 5.66 -12.52
CA SER A 394 18.09 6.28 -11.24
C SER A 394 17.26 7.54 -11.49
N PRO A 395 16.45 7.98 -10.51
CA PRO A 395 15.67 9.19 -10.66
C PRO A 395 16.59 10.42 -10.56
N ASP A 396 16.24 11.51 -11.25
CA ASP A 396 16.95 12.79 -11.15
C ASP A 396 16.15 13.83 -10.34
N VAL A 397 15.96 13.51 -9.05
CA VAL A 397 15.14 14.32 -8.11
C VAL A 397 15.96 15.43 -7.44
N ILE A 398 17.18 15.73 -7.92
CA ILE A 398 18.21 16.34 -7.09
C ILE A 398 17.81 17.72 -6.56
N VAL A 399 17.35 18.66 -7.38
CA VAL A 399 16.67 19.90 -6.96
C VAL A 399 15.98 20.47 -8.18
N HIS A 400 14.66 20.57 -8.14
CA HIS A 400 13.90 21.34 -9.11
C HIS A 400 13.17 22.47 -8.35
N ASN A 401 12.81 23.54 -9.06
CA ASN A 401 12.30 24.79 -8.48
C ASN A 401 10.86 24.63 -7.91
N ALA A 402 10.18 25.72 -7.56
CA ALA A 402 8.81 25.65 -7.01
C ALA A 402 7.76 25.02 -7.96
N SER A 403 8.05 24.84 -9.26
CA SER A 403 7.12 24.20 -10.21
C SER A 403 7.32 22.69 -10.38
N THR A 404 8.34 22.10 -9.76
CA THR A 404 8.68 20.66 -9.90
C THR A 404 7.49 19.73 -9.78
N LEU A 405 6.80 19.77 -8.63
CA LEU A 405 5.70 18.87 -8.36
C LEU A 405 4.57 19.09 -9.36
N ASN A 406 4.31 20.34 -9.74
CA ASN A 406 3.30 20.68 -10.73
C ASN A 406 3.65 20.11 -12.12
N GLU A 407 4.93 20.14 -12.51
CA GLU A 407 5.41 19.54 -13.75
C GLU A 407 5.31 18.01 -13.72
N MET A 408 5.77 17.36 -12.65
CA MET A 408 5.67 15.91 -12.48
C MET A 408 4.20 15.43 -12.44
N MET A 409 3.31 16.20 -11.81
CA MET A 409 1.87 15.94 -11.83
C MET A 409 1.25 16.15 -13.21
N ALA A 410 1.83 16.98 -14.08
CA ALA A 410 1.29 17.22 -15.42
C ALA A 410 1.54 16.05 -16.39
N HIS A 411 2.71 15.38 -16.32
CA HIS A 411 3.05 14.26 -17.21
C HIS A 411 4.18 13.39 -16.65
N ASP A 412 4.14 12.07 -16.88
CA ASP A 412 5.16 11.12 -16.40
C ASP A 412 6.56 11.35 -17.00
N ASP A 413 6.63 11.97 -18.18
CA ASP A 413 7.91 12.34 -18.80
C ASP A 413 8.64 13.48 -18.09
N ASN A 414 7.93 14.26 -17.28
CA ASN A 414 8.55 15.27 -16.43
C ASN A 414 9.19 14.66 -15.18
N ILE A 415 8.98 13.36 -14.94
CA ILE A 415 9.71 12.61 -13.92
C ILE A 415 11.03 12.12 -14.54
N MET A 416 12.06 12.94 -14.37
CA MET A 416 13.36 12.77 -15.02
C MET A 416 14.13 11.58 -14.48
N MET A 417 14.80 10.86 -15.38
CA MET A 417 15.64 9.69 -15.08
C MET A 417 17.03 9.92 -15.66
N GLY A 418 18.05 9.47 -14.94
CA GLY A 418 19.44 9.45 -15.39
C GLY A 418 19.92 8.01 -15.55
N ILE A 419 20.88 7.80 -16.45
CA ILE A 419 21.56 6.51 -16.55
C ILE A 419 22.43 6.29 -15.33
N THR A 420 22.52 5.02 -14.94
CA THR A 420 23.31 4.60 -13.80
C THR A 420 24.11 3.36 -14.14
N GLU A 421 25.41 3.43 -13.94
CA GLU A 421 26.32 2.29 -14.00
C GLU A 421 26.99 2.12 -12.65
N LEU A 422 26.97 0.90 -12.11
CA LEU A 422 27.51 0.61 -10.79
C LEU A 422 28.27 -0.72 -10.78
N SER A 423 29.23 -0.80 -9.86
CA SER A 423 29.78 -2.06 -9.39
C SER A 423 29.21 -2.33 -8.01
N ILE A 424 28.52 -3.45 -7.84
CA ILE A 424 27.83 -3.82 -6.60
C ILE A 424 28.46 -5.09 -6.03
N TYR A 425 28.78 -5.08 -4.75
CA TYR A 425 29.11 -6.26 -3.98
C TYR A 425 27.87 -6.67 -3.19
N LYS A 426 27.34 -7.86 -3.41
CA LYS A 426 26.18 -8.38 -2.68
C LYS A 426 26.49 -9.70 -1.99
N ARG A 427 25.66 -10.04 -1.03
CA ARG A 427 25.61 -11.36 -0.40
C ARG A 427 24.94 -12.36 -1.36
N SER A 428 25.48 -13.56 -1.48
CA SER A 428 24.93 -14.60 -2.36
C SER A 428 23.64 -15.23 -1.82
N ARG A 429 23.43 -15.20 -0.50
CA ARG A 429 22.20 -15.70 0.15
C ARG A 429 21.26 -14.53 0.46
N PRO A 430 19.95 -14.65 0.17
CA PRO A 430 18.99 -13.63 0.56
C PRO A 430 18.79 -13.66 2.09
N PHE A 431 18.56 -12.50 2.68
CA PHE A 431 18.26 -12.37 4.12
C PHE A 431 16.76 -12.26 4.41
N ALA A 432 15.99 -11.89 3.38
CA ALA A 432 14.55 -11.84 3.43
C ALA A 432 14.01 -12.18 2.04
N GLU A 433 12.79 -12.66 2.02
CA GLU A 433 12.04 -12.89 0.80
C GLU A 433 10.59 -12.46 1.00
N GLY A 434 9.94 -12.07 -0.09
CA GLY A 434 8.50 -11.87 -0.15
C GLY A 434 7.92 -12.69 -1.28
N ALA A 435 6.63 -12.47 -1.58
CA ALA A 435 5.88 -13.26 -2.56
C ALA A 435 6.51 -13.27 -3.97
N LEU A 436 7.14 -12.17 -4.40
CA LEU A 436 7.67 -12.02 -5.76
C LEU A 436 9.18 -11.77 -5.83
N ARG A 437 9.80 -11.33 -4.72
CA ARG A 437 11.18 -10.84 -4.70
C ARG A 437 11.97 -11.41 -3.54
N GLU A 438 13.26 -11.63 -3.76
CA GLU A 438 14.26 -11.93 -2.74
C GLU A 438 15.09 -10.68 -2.46
N ALA A 439 15.54 -10.50 -1.22
CA ALA A 439 16.34 -9.35 -0.78
C ALA A 439 17.72 -9.78 -0.29
N PHE A 440 18.76 -9.13 -0.80
CA PHE A 440 20.16 -9.43 -0.54
C PHE A 440 20.89 -8.21 0.04
N TYR A 441 21.72 -8.41 1.05
CA TYR A 441 22.60 -7.35 1.55
C TYR A 441 23.59 -6.93 0.47
N ALA A 442 23.82 -5.62 0.32
CA ALA A 442 24.70 -5.09 -0.71
C ALA A 442 25.43 -3.80 -0.31
N ARG A 443 26.56 -3.56 -0.98
CA ARG A 443 27.27 -2.27 -0.99
C ARG A 443 27.70 -1.96 -2.42
N THR A 444 27.78 -0.67 -2.74
CA THR A 444 28.41 -0.21 -3.98
C THR A 444 29.92 -0.05 -3.78
N ALA A 445 30.70 -0.09 -4.86
CA ALA A 445 32.16 -0.22 -4.77
C ALA A 445 32.87 0.97 -4.12
N ALA A 446 32.34 2.18 -4.29
CA ALA A 446 32.95 3.41 -3.80
C ALA A 446 32.13 4.08 -2.68
N SER A 447 31.47 3.30 -1.83
CA SER A 447 30.58 3.79 -0.77
C SER A 447 30.56 2.84 0.43
N THR A 448 30.43 3.40 1.63
CA THR A 448 30.21 2.65 2.87
C THR A 448 28.72 2.49 3.21
N ASN A 449 27.83 3.13 2.43
CA ASN A 449 26.39 3.03 2.63
C ASN A 449 25.91 1.59 2.47
N ARG A 450 24.96 1.21 3.32
CA ARG A 450 24.33 -0.12 3.33
C ARG A 450 23.14 -0.11 2.38
N PHE A 451 23.08 -1.09 1.50
CA PHE A 451 22.02 -1.23 0.51
C PHE A 451 21.41 -2.63 0.53
N VAL A 452 20.28 -2.74 -0.15
CA VAL A 452 19.59 -3.99 -0.46
C VAL A 452 19.43 -4.09 -1.96
N VAL A 453 19.82 -5.23 -2.52
CA VAL A 453 19.45 -5.63 -3.89
C VAL A 453 18.22 -6.50 -3.79
N LYS A 454 17.16 -6.17 -4.54
CA LYS A 454 15.98 -7.04 -4.70
C LYS A 454 15.96 -7.62 -6.11
N SER A 455 15.79 -8.93 -6.21
CA SER A 455 15.68 -9.70 -7.47
C SER A 455 14.37 -10.50 -7.49
N PHE A 456 13.88 -10.91 -8.66
CA PHE A 456 12.61 -11.63 -8.79
C PHE A 456 12.81 -13.15 -8.71
N LYS A 457 11.87 -13.87 -8.07
CA LYS A 457 12.00 -15.34 -7.89
C LYS A 457 11.94 -16.10 -9.24
N ARG A 458 10.97 -15.84 -10.14
CA ARG A 458 10.83 -16.33 -11.54
C ARG A 458 9.90 -15.42 -12.36
N ASP A 459 10.01 -15.41 -13.70
CA ASP A 459 9.17 -14.63 -14.64
C ASP A 459 8.89 -13.17 -14.22
N GLY A 460 9.95 -12.51 -13.73
CA GLY A 460 9.87 -11.21 -13.08
C GLY A 460 9.45 -10.05 -13.99
N LYS A 461 9.05 -8.96 -13.33
CA LYS A 461 8.78 -7.66 -13.97
C LYS A 461 9.98 -7.24 -14.82
N ARG A 462 9.71 -6.80 -16.06
CA ARG A 462 10.72 -6.20 -16.95
C ARG A 462 11.20 -4.86 -16.40
N LEU A 463 12.36 -4.39 -16.87
CA LEU A 463 12.92 -3.08 -16.51
C LEU A 463 11.92 -1.92 -16.62
N ALA A 464 11.01 -1.97 -17.59
CA ALA A 464 9.91 -1.01 -17.75
C ALA A 464 9.00 -0.89 -16.50
N HIS A 465 8.66 -2.00 -15.84
CA HIS A 465 7.82 -1.97 -14.65
C HIS A 465 8.60 -1.45 -13.43
N LEU A 466 9.89 -1.81 -13.30
CA LEU A 466 10.74 -1.24 -12.25
C LEU A 466 10.93 0.27 -12.44
N ALA A 467 11.02 0.72 -13.69
CA ALA A 467 11.11 2.15 -14.01
C ALA A 467 9.79 2.89 -13.71
N GLU A 468 8.63 2.26 -13.91
CA GLU A 468 7.34 2.79 -13.46
C GLU A 468 7.30 2.91 -11.93
N ASP A 469 7.66 1.84 -11.20
CA ASP A 469 7.70 1.83 -9.73
C ASP A 469 8.64 2.94 -9.20
N MET A 470 9.81 3.11 -9.82
CA MET A 470 10.77 4.19 -9.52
C MET A 470 10.16 5.58 -9.76
N ARG A 471 9.41 5.79 -10.87
CA ARG A 471 8.75 7.06 -11.17
C ARG A 471 7.64 7.38 -10.17
N CYS A 472 6.85 6.38 -9.78
CA CYS A 472 5.85 6.51 -8.71
C CYS A 472 6.51 6.99 -7.41
N GLN A 473 7.58 6.31 -6.98
CA GLN A 473 8.34 6.66 -5.78
C GLN A 473 8.93 8.08 -5.86
N ALA A 474 9.45 8.47 -7.02
CA ALA A 474 9.98 9.82 -7.23
C ALA A 474 8.89 10.90 -7.09
N LEU A 475 7.68 10.67 -7.61
CA LEU A 475 6.55 11.58 -7.43
C LEU A 475 6.11 11.64 -5.96
N CYS A 476 6.02 10.51 -5.27
CA CYS A 476 5.74 10.49 -3.83
C CYS A 476 6.78 11.30 -3.03
N LYS A 477 8.06 11.20 -3.39
CA LYS A 477 9.12 11.99 -2.79
C LYS A 477 8.97 13.49 -3.06
N ALA A 478 8.54 13.87 -4.26
CA ALA A 478 8.26 15.27 -4.59
C ALA A 478 7.10 15.84 -3.74
N PHE A 479 6.04 15.05 -3.50
CA PHE A 479 5.02 15.42 -2.52
C PHE A 479 5.60 15.55 -1.10
N ALA A 480 6.46 14.63 -0.67
CA ALA A 480 7.07 14.66 0.67
C ALA A 480 7.99 15.88 0.85
N LEU A 481 8.70 16.31 -0.19
CA LEU A 481 9.51 17.53 -0.17
C LEU A 481 8.68 18.77 0.17
N GLU A 482 7.49 18.91 -0.43
CA GLU A 482 6.55 19.98 -0.12
C GLU A 482 5.91 19.78 1.25
N PHE A 483 5.37 18.58 1.54
CA PHE A 483 4.74 18.29 2.83
C PHE A 483 5.64 18.62 4.03
N ASN A 484 6.91 18.17 4.00
CA ASN A 484 7.88 18.41 5.08
C ASN A 484 8.22 19.88 5.28
N ALA A 485 8.11 20.68 4.22
CA ALA A 485 8.35 22.11 4.33
C ALA A 485 7.16 22.83 5.00
N PHE A 486 6.01 22.17 5.18
CA PHE A 486 4.88 22.64 6.00
C PHE A 486 4.79 21.97 7.38
N SER A 487 5.02 20.66 7.47
CA SER A 487 4.76 19.88 8.70
C SER A 487 5.81 20.08 9.80
N GLY A 488 7.01 20.55 9.45
CA GLY A 488 8.14 20.74 10.37
C GLY A 488 9.02 19.49 10.51
N GLU A 489 10.09 19.57 11.31
CA GLU A 489 11.04 18.45 11.49
C GLU A 489 10.43 17.26 12.24
N GLU A 490 9.50 17.52 13.15
CA GLU A 490 8.90 16.51 14.01
C GLU A 490 8.05 15.48 13.24
N HIS A 491 7.36 15.93 12.20
CA HIS A 491 6.44 15.14 11.38
C HIS A 491 6.95 14.95 9.94
N ALA A 492 8.25 15.17 9.73
CA ALA A 492 8.85 14.99 8.41
C ALA A 492 8.87 13.52 8.03
N ILE A 493 8.56 13.22 6.77
CA ILE A 493 8.62 11.88 6.19
C ILE A 493 9.50 11.88 4.95
N ASP A 494 10.06 10.74 4.59
CA ASP A 494 10.88 10.61 3.39
C ASP A 494 10.58 9.30 2.67
N PHE A 495 10.69 9.29 1.35
CA PHE A 495 10.53 8.08 0.53
C PHE A 495 11.85 7.62 -0.04
N ILE A 496 12.12 6.34 0.11
CA ILE A 496 13.12 5.65 -0.69
C ILE A 496 12.64 5.64 -2.14
N VAL A 497 13.55 6.01 -3.05
CA VAL A 497 13.35 5.85 -4.48
C VAL A 497 14.39 4.87 -4.98
N THR A 498 13.91 3.77 -5.50
CA THR A 498 14.72 2.65 -5.95
C THR A 498 15.48 3.01 -7.22
N THR A 499 16.67 2.43 -7.39
CA THR A 499 17.40 2.46 -8.66
C THR A 499 17.13 1.14 -9.39
N CYS A 500 16.68 1.20 -10.64
CA CYS A 500 16.38 0.02 -11.44
C CYS A 500 17.60 -0.37 -12.29
N LEU A 501 17.97 -1.65 -12.26
CA LEU A 501 19.25 -2.15 -12.76
C LEU A 501 19.06 -3.47 -13.52
N LYS A 502 20.03 -3.80 -14.37
CA LYS A 502 20.21 -5.09 -15.02
C LYS A 502 21.71 -5.39 -15.16
N GLY A 503 22.08 -6.65 -15.35
CA GLY A 503 23.47 -7.03 -15.62
C GLY A 503 24.00 -6.41 -16.92
N LYS A 504 25.28 -6.01 -16.95
CA LYS A 504 25.94 -5.56 -18.19
C LYS A 504 26.14 -6.75 -19.14
N ALA A 505 25.78 -6.55 -20.41
CA ALA A 505 25.90 -7.58 -21.44
C ALA A 505 27.36 -8.04 -21.59
N GLY A 506 27.60 -9.35 -21.58
CA GLY A 506 28.93 -9.95 -21.79
C GLY A 506 29.86 -10.04 -20.57
N ILE A 507 29.48 -9.48 -19.41
CA ILE A 507 30.27 -9.54 -18.16
C ILE A 507 29.58 -10.43 -17.12
N THR A 508 28.25 -10.30 -17.00
CA THR A 508 27.42 -11.06 -16.05
C THR A 508 26.43 -11.94 -16.81
N SER A 509 26.31 -13.21 -16.43
CA SER A 509 25.45 -14.22 -17.10
C SER A 509 23.93 -13.99 -16.98
N GLY A 510 23.45 -12.82 -16.55
CA GLY A 510 22.04 -12.57 -16.23
C GLY A 510 21.43 -11.43 -17.03
N SER A 511 20.33 -11.71 -17.75
CA SER A 511 19.37 -10.73 -18.28
C SER A 511 18.39 -10.22 -17.20
N GLU A 512 18.62 -10.60 -15.95
CA GLU A 512 17.69 -10.39 -14.85
C GLU A 512 17.69 -8.93 -14.37
N CYS A 513 16.48 -8.37 -14.25
CA CYS A 513 16.28 -7.02 -13.73
C CYS A 513 16.24 -7.05 -12.21
N MET A 514 16.85 -6.05 -11.58
CA MET A 514 16.94 -5.92 -10.12
C MET A 514 16.74 -4.47 -9.69
N SER A 515 16.42 -4.25 -8.43
CA SER A 515 16.34 -2.91 -7.84
C SER A 515 17.35 -2.76 -6.69
N LEU A 516 17.96 -1.58 -6.59
CA LEU A 516 18.84 -1.20 -5.49
C LEU A 516 18.18 -0.12 -4.64
N GLU A 517 18.18 -0.31 -3.32
CA GLU A 517 17.62 0.63 -2.35
C GLU A 517 18.43 0.68 -1.05
N PRO A 518 18.39 1.78 -0.29
CA PRO A 518 19.03 1.84 1.03
C PRO A 518 18.51 0.76 1.98
N PHE A 519 19.41 0.19 2.79
CA PHE A 519 19.01 -0.74 3.85
C PHE A 519 18.23 -0.01 4.95
N LEU A 520 17.07 -0.54 5.31
CA LEU A 520 16.21 -0.05 6.39
C LEU A 520 16.49 -0.82 7.68
N GLU A 521 17.01 -0.12 8.68
CA GLU A 521 17.29 -0.69 10.00
C GLU A 521 16.21 -0.26 11.00
N GLY A 522 15.46 -1.24 11.54
CA GLY A 522 14.45 -1.01 12.58
C GLY A 522 13.18 -1.84 12.37
N THR A 523 12.14 -1.50 13.12
CA THR A 523 10.83 -2.18 13.05
C THR A 523 10.03 -1.63 11.88
N TYR A 524 9.68 -2.51 10.94
CA TYR A 524 8.83 -2.16 9.80
C TYR A 524 7.37 -2.02 10.23
N VAL A 525 6.73 -0.92 9.84
CA VAL A 525 5.33 -0.61 10.15
C VAL A 525 4.60 -0.22 8.86
N LYS A 526 3.40 -0.78 8.66
CA LYS A 526 2.43 -0.30 7.67
C LYS A 526 1.42 0.61 8.38
N TYR A 527 1.37 1.88 7.99
CA TYR A 527 0.51 2.90 8.59
C TYR A 527 -0.87 2.95 7.94
N ASN A 528 -0.94 2.79 6.63
CA ASN A 528 -2.18 2.53 5.89
C ASN A 528 -1.89 1.63 4.68
N ASN A 529 -2.92 1.13 3.99
CA ASN A 529 -2.77 0.41 2.72
C ASN A 529 -3.50 1.14 1.57
N ASN A 530 -3.47 0.54 0.38
CA ASN A 530 -4.15 1.05 -0.81
C ASN A 530 -5.64 0.63 -0.91
N CYS A 531 -6.23 0.13 0.17
CA CYS A 531 -7.55 -0.52 0.21
C CYS A 531 -8.32 -0.20 1.52
N GLY A 532 -8.04 0.96 2.14
CA GLY A 532 -8.80 1.49 3.28
C GLY A 532 -8.37 1.00 4.68
N TYR A 533 -7.33 0.18 4.81
CA TYR A 533 -6.76 -0.13 6.13
C TYR A 533 -6.03 1.09 6.71
N VAL A 534 -6.25 1.33 8.00
CA VAL A 534 -5.53 2.31 8.83
C VAL A 534 -5.00 1.58 10.07
N ASN A 535 -3.76 1.87 10.45
CA ASN A 535 -3.19 1.33 11.68
C ASN A 535 -3.73 2.10 12.90
N GLU A 536 -4.76 1.57 13.55
CA GLU A 536 -5.36 2.24 14.72
C GLU A 536 -4.63 1.96 16.04
N GLU A 537 -3.84 0.87 16.11
CA GLU A 537 -3.12 0.46 17.32
C GLU A 537 -2.04 1.46 17.73
N GLN A 538 -1.53 2.22 16.77
CA GLN A 538 -0.54 3.28 16.96
C GLN A 538 -1.09 4.64 16.50
N SER A 539 -2.36 4.92 16.75
CA SER A 539 -3.02 6.17 16.33
C SER A 539 -2.36 7.44 16.89
N ASP A 540 -1.74 7.35 18.08
CA ASP A 540 -0.97 8.42 18.71
C ASP A 540 0.50 8.49 18.23
N ASP A 541 0.97 7.52 17.44
CA ASP A 541 2.31 7.59 16.87
C ASP A 541 2.41 8.74 15.86
N ARG A 542 3.39 9.62 16.07
CA ARG A 542 3.57 10.80 15.23
C ARG A 542 3.80 10.48 13.75
N PHE A 543 4.41 9.33 13.43
CA PHE A 543 4.66 8.95 12.04
C PHE A 543 3.39 8.38 11.39
N ASN A 544 2.56 7.68 12.16
CA ASN A 544 1.23 7.29 11.72
C ASN A 544 0.36 8.53 11.43
N GLN A 545 0.31 9.49 12.35
CA GLN A 545 -0.42 10.75 12.13
C GLN A 545 0.10 11.49 10.89
N ALA A 546 1.41 11.57 10.72
CA ALA A 546 2.03 12.16 9.54
C ALA A 546 1.70 11.39 8.26
N ALA A 547 1.66 10.06 8.30
CA ALA A 547 1.31 9.22 7.15
C ALA A 547 -0.14 9.44 6.68
N GLN A 548 -1.12 9.46 7.60
CA GLN A 548 -2.52 9.73 7.23
C GLN A 548 -2.70 11.15 6.69
N ALA A 549 -2.07 12.13 7.35
CA ALA A 549 -2.12 13.52 6.91
C ALA A 549 -1.42 13.74 5.56
N PHE A 550 -0.34 13.02 5.29
CA PHE A 550 0.36 13.06 4.01
C PHE A 550 -0.51 12.51 2.89
N SER A 551 -1.13 11.33 3.07
CA SER A 551 -2.06 10.76 2.08
C SER A 551 -3.17 11.75 1.73
N HIS A 552 -3.80 12.36 2.75
CA HIS A 552 -4.80 13.41 2.55
C HIS A 552 -4.23 14.65 1.84
N PHE A 553 -3.05 15.12 2.26
CA PHE A 553 -2.37 16.25 1.64
C PHE A 553 -2.11 16.02 0.15
N THR A 554 -1.72 14.81 -0.28
CA THR A 554 -1.47 14.54 -1.71
C THR A 554 -2.73 14.69 -2.56
N PHE A 555 -3.90 14.30 -2.04
CA PHE A 555 -5.18 14.49 -2.70
C PHE A 555 -5.57 15.96 -2.80
N GLU A 556 -5.46 16.69 -1.70
CA GLU A 556 -5.74 18.12 -1.65
C GLU A 556 -4.80 18.92 -2.58
N ARG A 557 -3.49 18.68 -2.45
CA ARG A 557 -2.42 19.39 -3.18
C ARG A 557 -2.46 19.13 -4.69
N SER A 558 -2.94 17.97 -5.10
CA SER A 558 -3.10 17.60 -6.50
C SER A 558 -4.44 18.02 -7.12
N GLN A 559 -5.35 18.59 -6.30
CA GLN A 559 -6.73 18.92 -6.66
C GLN A 559 -7.52 17.68 -7.12
N GLY A 560 -7.41 16.60 -6.35
CA GLY A 560 -8.14 15.35 -6.59
C GLY A 560 -7.62 14.50 -7.75
N ARG A 561 -6.41 14.79 -8.25
CA ARG A 561 -5.81 14.02 -9.36
C ARG A 561 -4.98 12.83 -8.90
N PHE A 562 -4.35 12.93 -7.74
CA PHE A 562 -3.48 11.89 -7.19
C PHE A 562 -3.77 11.65 -5.70
N LEU A 563 -3.63 10.41 -5.25
CA LEU A 563 -3.60 10.05 -3.84
C LEU A 563 -2.48 9.05 -3.60
N VAL A 564 -1.60 9.34 -2.65
CA VAL A 564 -0.55 8.41 -2.21
C VAL A 564 -1.03 7.64 -1.00
N SER A 565 -0.95 6.31 -1.05
CA SER A 565 -1.36 5.39 0.01
C SER A 565 -0.33 4.26 0.15
N ASP A 566 -0.65 3.23 0.93
CA ASP A 566 0.30 2.16 1.28
C ASP A 566 1.56 2.73 1.94
N MET A 567 1.32 3.60 2.93
CA MET A 567 2.37 4.28 3.68
C MET A 567 3.03 3.27 4.62
N GLN A 568 4.25 2.83 4.31
CA GLN A 568 4.94 1.77 5.03
C GLN A 568 6.46 1.97 5.07
N GLY A 569 7.11 1.55 6.15
CA GLY A 569 8.56 1.70 6.31
C GLY A 569 9.03 1.65 7.77
N VAL A 570 10.11 2.37 8.08
CA VAL A 570 10.69 2.44 9.43
C VAL A 570 10.69 3.89 9.92
N GLY A 571 9.78 4.22 10.83
CA GLY A 571 9.59 5.58 11.34
C GLY A 571 9.31 6.57 10.22
N HIS A 572 10.15 7.60 10.09
CA HIS A 572 10.02 8.62 9.04
C HIS A 572 10.39 8.15 7.62
N LEU A 573 11.12 7.04 7.46
CA LEU A 573 11.65 6.61 6.17
C LEU A 573 10.77 5.49 5.59
N LEU A 574 10.09 5.81 4.50
CA LEU A 574 9.04 5.01 3.87
C LEU A 574 9.52 4.42 2.55
N THR A 575 8.93 3.31 2.12
CA THR A 575 9.26 2.61 0.89
C THR A 575 8.03 1.95 0.25
N ASP A 576 8.15 1.58 -1.02
CA ASP A 576 7.11 0.87 -1.77
C ASP A 576 5.69 1.48 -1.64
N PRO A 577 5.48 2.81 -1.84
CA PRO A 577 4.15 3.42 -1.77
C PRO A 577 3.29 3.05 -2.98
N ALA A 578 1.97 3.11 -2.82
CA ALA A 578 0.99 3.06 -3.90
C ALA A 578 0.56 4.48 -4.29
N ILE A 579 0.35 4.71 -5.59
CA ILE A 579 -0.23 5.96 -6.09
C ILE A 579 -1.50 5.67 -6.89
N HIS A 580 -2.57 6.38 -6.55
CA HIS A 580 -3.83 6.34 -7.26
C HIS A 580 -3.94 7.58 -8.15
N SER A 581 -4.28 7.40 -9.42
CA SER A 581 -4.43 8.49 -10.39
C SER A 581 -5.85 8.53 -10.94
N LEU A 582 -6.42 9.74 -11.03
CA LEU A 582 -7.70 9.94 -11.73
C LEU A 582 -7.55 9.72 -13.25
N ASP A 583 -6.36 10.03 -13.80
CA ASP A 583 -6.05 9.80 -15.21
C ASP A 583 -5.63 8.33 -15.41
N PRO A 584 -6.42 7.52 -16.16
CA PRO A 584 -6.11 6.12 -16.44
C PRO A 584 -4.88 5.94 -17.35
N GLY A 585 -4.38 7.01 -17.97
CA GLY A 585 -3.16 7.00 -18.76
C GLY A 585 -1.87 7.06 -17.93
N ARG A 586 -1.95 7.41 -16.64
CA ARG A 586 -0.81 7.55 -15.73
C ARG A 586 -0.53 6.24 -14.99
N PHE A 587 0.75 5.89 -14.85
CA PHE A 587 1.21 4.74 -14.05
C PHE A 587 0.48 3.41 -14.37
N GLN A 588 0.39 3.08 -15.66
CA GLN A 588 -0.42 1.94 -16.16
C GLN A 588 0.14 0.57 -15.76
N LEU A 589 1.44 0.46 -15.47
CA LEU A 589 2.11 -0.76 -15.01
C LEU A 589 2.09 -0.90 -13.48
N ALA A 590 1.54 0.07 -12.75
CA ALA A 590 1.43 0.02 -11.30
C ALA A 590 0.18 -0.77 -10.87
N ASP A 591 0.35 -2.04 -10.51
CA ASP A 591 -0.74 -2.94 -10.12
C ASP A 591 -1.53 -2.47 -8.88
N THR A 592 -0.91 -1.60 -8.08
CA THR A 592 -1.49 -0.99 -6.87
C THR A 592 -2.34 0.25 -7.17
N ASN A 593 -2.32 0.77 -8.40
CA ASN A 593 -3.14 1.90 -8.82
C ASN A 593 -4.61 1.49 -9.02
N LEU A 594 -5.47 1.81 -8.05
CA LEU A 594 -6.90 1.52 -8.10
C LEU A 594 -7.73 2.64 -8.77
N GLY A 595 -7.07 3.69 -9.27
CA GLY A 595 -7.73 4.87 -9.81
C GLY A 595 -8.64 5.56 -8.79
N GLN A 596 -9.79 6.05 -9.25
CA GLN A 596 -10.76 6.76 -8.40
C GLN A 596 -11.27 5.92 -7.21
N GLU A 597 -11.31 4.59 -7.36
CA GLU A 597 -11.77 3.70 -6.29
C GLU A 597 -10.79 3.69 -5.11
N GLY A 598 -9.50 3.89 -5.37
CA GLY A 598 -8.50 4.08 -4.33
C GLY A 598 -8.74 5.34 -3.49
N PHE A 599 -9.30 6.39 -4.10
CA PHE A 599 -9.70 7.60 -3.36
C PHE A 599 -10.85 7.29 -2.40
N LYS A 600 -11.85 6.55 -2.87
CA LYS A 600 -12.99 6.11 -2.05
C LYS A 600 -12.53 5.27 -0.87
N PHE A 601 -11.66 4.29 -1.10
CA PHE A 601 -11.10 3.46 -0.03
C PHE A 601 -10.39 4.28 1.05
N PHE A 602 -9.59 5.29 0.66
CA PHE A 602 -8.93 6.16 1.63
C PHE A 602 -9.94 7.00 2.42
N PHE A 603 -10.84 7.73 1.75
CA PHE A 603 -11.76 8.65 2.42
C PHE A 603 -12.89 7.96 3.20
N ALA A 604 -13.15 6.67 2.95
CA ALA A 604 -14.08 5.86 3.74
C ALA A 604 -13.58 5.59 5.17
N THR A 605 -12.27 5.58 5.39
CA THR A 605 -11.67 5.25 6.70
C THR A 605 -10.79 6.37 7.26
N HIS A 606 -10.49 7.40 6.47
CA HIS A 606 -9.66 8.52 6.91
C HIS A 606 -10.43 9.47 7.85
N ALA A 607 -9.83 9.70 9.03
CA ALA A 607 -10.24 10.76 9.96
C ALA A 607 -9.16 11.84 10.04
N CYS A 608 -9.54 13.11 9.87
CA CYS A 608 -8.61 14.22 9.96
C CYS A 608 -7.99 14.36 11.36
N ASN A 609 -6.67 14.30 11.44
CA ASN A 609 -5.91 14.57 12.66
C ASN A 609 -5.44 16.04 12.76
N ASP A 610 -4.65 16.37 13.80
CA ASP A 610 -4.14 17.72 14.04
C ASP A 610 -3.29 18.26 12.88
N ILE A 611 -2.52 17.40 12.21
CA ILE A 611 -1.70 17.79 11.06
C ILE A 611 -2.60 18.18 9.88
N CYS A 612 -3.67 17.41 9.61
CA CYS A 612 -4.66 17.75 8.58
C CYS A 612 -5.28 19.12 8.84
N ARG A 613 -5.69 19.37 10.10
CA ARG A 613 -6.30 20.64 10.52
C ARG A 613 -5.32 21.80 10.42
N LYS A 614 -4.05 21.61 10.81
CA LYS A 614 -2.99 22.61 10.69
C LYS A 614 -2.66 22.96 9.24
N LEU A 615 -2.78 21.99 8.34
CA LEU A 615 -2.60 22.19 6.90
C LEU A 615 -3.85 22.74 6.19
N ASP A 616 -4.95 22.98 6.91
CA ASP A 616 -6.23 23.46 6.36
C ASP A 616 -6.69 22.62 5.15
N LEU A 617 -6.61 21.28 5.29
CA LEU A 617 -7.08 20.36 4.25
C LEU A 617 -8.60 20.29 4.28
N LYS A 618 -9.25 20.50 3.13
CA LYS A 618 -10.71 20.69 3.02
C LYS A 618 -11.45 19.45 2.52
N SER A 619 -10.79 18.64 1.70
CA SER A 619 -11.39 17.43 1.14
C SER A 619 -11.81 16.42 2.21
N ASN A 620 -12.90 15.70 1.95
CA ASN A 620 -13.49 14.73 2.87
C ASN A 620 -14.39 13.74 2.10
N GLY A 621 -14.88 12.71 2.81
CA GLY A 621 -15.75 11.68 2.22
C GLY A 621 -17.00 12.24 1.54
N ALA A 622 -17.65 13.28 2.11
CA ALA A 622 -18.84 13.88 1.49
C ALA A 622 -18.55 14.53 0.12
N MET A 623 -17.37 15.14 -0.04
CA MET A 623 -16.93 15.66 -1.36
C MET A 623 -16.66 14.53 -2.36
N ILE A 624 -16.14 13.38 -1.89
CA ILE A 624 -15.93 12.20 -2.74
C ILE A 624 -17.28 11.64 -3.21
N SER A 625 -18.26 11.50 -2.32
CA SER A 625 -19.60 11.01 -2.65
C SER A 625 -20.35 11.92 -3.61
N SER A 626 -20.28 13.23 -3.40
CA SER A 626 -20.98 14.22 -4.24
C SER A 626 -20.27 14.52 -5.56
N GLY A 627 -18.95 14.33 -5.62
CA GLY A 627 -18.11 14.80 -6.72
C GLY A 627 -17.92 16.33 -6.74
N GLU A 628 -18.44 17.05 -5.74
CA GLU A 628 -18.32 18.49 -5.61
C GLU A 628 -17.15 18.86 -4.71
N TYR A 629 -16.01 19.17 -5.32
CA TYR A 629 -14.78 19.47 -4.58
C TYR A 629 -14.57 20.95 -4.34
N LYS A 630 -14.14 21.28 -3.12
CA LYS A 630 -13.61 22.60 -2.76
C LYS A 630 -12.22 22.45 -2.17
N PHE A 631 -11.22 22.52 -3.05
CA PHE A 631 -9.82 22.41 -2.65
C PHE A 631 -9.26 23.74 -2.13
N ARG A 632 -8.18 23.65 -1.37
CA ARG A 632 -7.29 24.74 -1.06
C ARG A 632 -6.60 25.25 -2.34
N GLU A 633 -6.77 26.54 -2.63
CA GLU A 633 -6.22 27.16 -3.84
C GLU A 633 -4.78 27.66 -3.65
N GLU A 634 -4.44 28.15 -2.46
CA GLU A 634 -3.14 28.80 -2.20
C GLU A 634 -2.26 27.98 -1.27
N TRP A 635 -1.04 27.70 -1.73
CA TRP A 635 0.01 27.02 -0.96
C TRP A 635 1.18 28.00 -0.71
N PRO A 636 1.63 28.18 0.55
CA PRO A 636 2.76 29.03 0.87
C PRO A 636 4.02 28.67 0.08
N ASN A 637 4.84 29.67 -0.28
CA ASN A 637 6.03 29.46 -1.10
C ASN A 637 7.12 28.69 -0.33
N MET A 638 7.65 27.63 -0.94
CA MET A 638 8.47 26.62 -0.25
C MET A 638 9.93 26.71 -0.68
N HIS A 639 10.81 27.12 0.22
CA HIS A 639 12.22 27.32 -0.14
C HIS A 639 13.22 26.56 0.74
N ASN A 640 12.81 25.75 1.71
CA ASN A 640 13.74 25.29 2.75
C ASN A 640 14.20 23.82 2.66
N THR A 641 13.62 22.97 1.83
CA THR A 641 14.00 21.55 1.67
C THR A 641 14.62 21.26 0.29
N VAL A 642 15.49 20.25 0.23
CA VAL A 642 16.16 19.72 -0.98
C VAL A 642 16.50 18.24 -0.78
N CYS A 643 16.76 17.50 -1.85
CA CYS A 643 17.31 16.16 -1.77
C CYS A 643 18.85 16.19 -1.67
N CYS A 644 19.41 15.20 -0.99
CA CYS A 644 20.82 14.86 -1.10
C CYS A 644 21.15 14.53 -2.56
N SER A 645 22.21 15.11 -3.08
CA SER A 645 22.65 14.92 -4.46
C SER A 645 23.19 13.53 -4.78
N ASN A 646 23.45 12.69 -3.78
CA ASN A 646 23.70 11.29 -4.04
C ASN A 646 22.39 10.63 -4.49
N LYS A 647 22.29 10.25 -5.77
CA LYS A 647 21.10 9.65 -6.39
C LYS A 647 20.67 8.34 -5.71
N LEU A 648 21.61 7.63 -5.10
CA LEU A 648 21.35 6.39 -4.35
C LEU A 648 20.90 6.65 -2.90
N CYS A 649 21.11 7.88 -2.39
CA CYS A 649 20.66 8.27 -1.05
C CYS A 649 19.34 9.04 -1.11
N GLY A 650 19.28 10.10 -1.91
CA GLY A 650 18.10 10.95 -2.09
C GLY A 650 17.56 11.63 -0.83
N LYS A 651 18.18 11.46 0.34
CA LYS A 651 17.65 11.92 1.64
C LYS A 651 17.19 13.38 1.58
N ILE A 652 15.97 13.66 2.03
CA ILE A 652 15.48 15.02 2.16
C ILE A 652 16.23 15.72 3.30
N VAL A 653 16.82 16.87 3.00
CA VAL A 653 17.58 17.71 3.95
C VAL A 653 17.14 19.17 3.82
N ARG A 654 17.39 19.96 4.87
CA ARG A 654 17.15 21.41 4.80
C ARG A 654 18.27 22.10 4.02
N LYS A 655 17.93 23.14 3.25
CA LYS A 655 18.90 23.94 2.49
C LYS A 655 19.93 24.62 3.38
N SER A 656 19.56 24.95 4.62
CA SER A 656 20.44 25.57 5.62
C SER A 656 21.45 24.58 6.22
N SER A 657 21.08 23.31 6.40
CA SER A 657 21.95 22.28 7.00
C SER A 657 22.71 21.44 5.96
N SER A 658 22.29 21.44 4.69
CA SER A 658 22.98 20.72 3.62
C SER A 658 24.41 21.21 3.40
N LYS A 659 25.34 20.29 3.10
CA LYS A 659 26.74 20.62 2.78
C LYS A 659 26.91 20.95 1.30
N LYS A 660 27.84 21.86 1.01
CA LYS A 660 28.19 22.33 -0.34
C LYS A 660 29.70 22.31 -0.54
N SER A 661 30.13 22.35 -1.79
CA SER A 661 31.53 22.43 -2.19
C SER A 661 31.70 23.42 -3.33
N GLU A 662 32.77 24.20 -3.31
CA GLU A 662 33.19 24.97 -4.48
C GLU A 662 33.67 24.06 -5.62
N LYS A 663 34.22 22.88 -5.28
CA LYS A 663 34.67 21.87 -6.26
C LYS A 663 33.51 21.16 -6.99
N PHE A 664 32.32 21.18 -6.40
CA PHE A 664 31.12 20.54 -6.94
C PHE A 664 29.96 21.53 -6.83
N PRO A 665 29.96 22.61 -7.64
CA PRO A 665 28.94 23.65 -7.56
C PRO A 665 27.56 23.07 -7.93
N GLY A 666 26.51 23.53 -7.25
CA GLY A 666 25.13 23.06 -7.47
C GLY A 666 24.74 21.80 -6.69
N TYR A 667 25.72 21.01 -6.21
CA TYR A 667 25.47 19.80 -5.43
C TYR A 667 25.28 20.10 -3.95
N ARG A 668 24.36 19.37 -3.31
CA ARG A 668 24.02 19.48 -1.89
C ARG A 668 24.00 18.11 -1.24
N TRP A 669 24.70 17.95 -0.13
CA TRP A 669 24.91 16.65 0.49
C TRP A 669 24.33 16.60 1.91
N CYS A 670 23.81 15.44 2.29
CA CYS A 670 23.59 15.12 3.71
C CYS A 670 24.95 14.88 4.39
N GLU A 671 24.98 14.93 5.73
CA GLU A 671 26.21 14.76 6.51
C GLU A 671 26.98 13.47 6.15
N LEU A 672 26.28 12.34 6.06
CA LEU A 672 26.91 11.04 5.77
C LEU A 672 27.51 10.95 4.36
N CYS A 673 26.81 11.47 3.34
CA CYS A 673 27.32 11.47 1.97
C CYS A 673 28.47 12.47 1.81
N TRP A 674 28.42 13.60 2.52
CA TRP A 674 29.48 14.61 2.47
C TRP A 674 30.82 14.08 2.98
N LEU A 675 30.81 13.30 4.06
CA LEU A 675 32.01 12.64 4.57
C LEU A 675 32.61 11.69 3.52
N GLN A 676 31.77 10.92 2.84
CA GLN A 676 32.23 9.97 1.82
C GLN A 676 32.81 10.62 0.58
N VAL A 677 32.28 11.79 0.15
CA VAL A 677 32.90 12.57 -0.94
C VAL A 677 34.39 12.83 -0.65
N ARG A 678 34.74 13.07 0.63
CA ARG A 678 36.13 13.29 1.06
C ARG A 678 36.89 11.99 1.27
N MET A 679 36.28 10.97 1.87
CA MET A 679 36.93 9.67 2.16
C MET A 679 37.38 8.96 0.89
N PHE A 680 36.61 9.04 -0.20
CA PHE A 680 36.91 8.40 -1.47
C PHE A 680 37.60 9.36 -2.47
N ALA A 681 38.23 10.43 -1.98
CA ALA A 681 39.02 11.33 -2.81
C ALA A 681 40.36 10.66 -3.17
N VAL A 682 40.60 10.47 -4.46
CA VAL A 682 41.79 9.81 -5.00
C VAL A 682 42.52 10.73 -5.98
N LYS A 683 43.85 10.65 -5.98
CA LYS A 683 44.70 11.29 -6.98
C LYS A 683 44.84 10.35 -8.18
N ARG A 684 44.62 10.84 -9.39
CA ARG A 684 44.63 10.06 -10.64
C ARG A 684 45.52 10.74 -11.67
N ILE A 685 46.07 9.93 -12.58
CA ILE A 685 46.81 10.38 -13.77
C ILE A 685 45.84 10.38 -14.95
N CYS A 686 45.84 11.47 -15.72
CA CYS A 686 45.04 11.63 -16.92
C CYS A 686 45.42 10.60 -17.99
N VAL A 687 44.44 9.90 -18.55
CA VAL A 687 44.64 8.93 -19.65
C VAL A 687 44.68 9.55 -21.05
N ALA A 688 44.68 10.87 -21.14
CA ALA A 688 44.67 11.57 -22.43
C ALA A 688 46.08 11.56 -23.05
N PRO A 689 46.21 11.47 -24.37
CA PRO A 689 47.51 11.56 -25.02
C PRO A 689 48.14 12.93 -24.75
N GLY A 690 49.35 12.99 -24.18
CA GLY A 690 50.02 14.26 -23.89
C GLY A 690 50.85 14.24 -22.59
N PRO A 691 51.27 15.42 -22.09
CA PRO A 691 52.00 15.53 -20.84
C PRO A 691 51.22 14.99 -19.64
N TYR A 692 51.94 14.43 -18.67
CA TYR A 692 51.34 13.84 -17.46
C TYR A 692 50.62 14.90 -16.63
N HIS A 693 49.29 14.82 -16.59
CA HIS A 693 48.47 15.65 -15.73
C HIS A 693 47.90 14.81 -14.59
N GLU A 694 48.17 15.21 -13.36
CA GLU A 694 47.54 14.64 -12.18
C GLU A 694 46.32 15.48 -11.79
N PHE A 695 45.23 14.82 -11.41
CA PHE A 695 44.04 15.48 -10.91
C PHE A 695 43.40 14.70 -9.76
N TYR A 696 42.63 15.39 -8.93
CA TYR A 696 41.87 14.77 -7.85
C TYR A 696 40.44 14.51 -8.32
N THR A 697 39.94 13.32 -8.02
CA THR A 697 38.53 12.97 -8.21
C THR A 697 38.01 12.19 -7.01
N SER A 698 36.71 12.23 -6.77
CA SER A 698 36.08 11.39 -5.75
C SER A 698 35.34 10.24 -6.43
N GLU A 699 35.72 9.01 -6.10
CA GLU A 699 35.06 7.81 -6.66
C GLU A 699 33.61 7.73 -6.18
N PHE A 700 33.37 8.04 -4.90
CA PHE A 700 32.02 8.18 -4.34
C PHE A 700 31.21 9.25 -5.08
N PHE A 701 31.80 10.40 -5.42
CA PHE A 701 31.08 11.42 -6.20
C PHE A 701 30.62 10.85 -7.55
N CYS A 702 31.50 10.19 -8.30
CA CYS A 702 31.15 9.61 -9.60
C CYS A 702 30.02 8.58 -9.47
N GLU A 703 30.17 7.66 -8.53
CA GLU A 703 29.21 6.60 -8.24
C GLU A 703 27.85 7.17 -7.79
N SER A 704 27.86 8.20 -6.95
CA SER A 704 26.65 8.87 -6.46
C SER A 704 25.83 9.54 -7.57
N GLN A 705 26.47 9.81 -8.72
CA GLN A 705 25.83 10.33 -9.93
C GLN A 705 25.53 9.23 -10.96
N GLY A 706 25.77 7.96 -10.61
CA GLY A 706 25.58 6.80 -11.47
C GLY A 706 26.61 6.70 -12.60
N ARG A 707 27.81 7.27 -12.43
CA ARG A 707 28.84 7.33 -13.47
C ARG A 707 30.09 6.55 -13.10
N SER A 708 30.74 6.02 -14.13
CA SER A 708 32.08 5.46 -14.04
C SER A 708 33.11 6.50 -13.59
N VAL A 709 34.19 6.04 -12.95
CA VAL A 709 35.25 6.89 -12.41
C VAL A 709 35.88 7.73 -13.52
N ILE A 710 36.06 9.02 -13.23
CA ILE A 710 36.68 10.01 -14.10
C ILE A 710 38.14 9.65 -14.40
N ARG A 711 38.49 9.43 -15.69
CA ARG A 711 39.85 9.05 -16.13
C ARG A 711 40.67 10.16 -16.82
N ARG A 712 40.01 11.21 -17.31
CA ARG A 712 40.65 12.38 -17.97
C ARG A 712 40.60 13.60 -17.04
N CYS A 713 41.63 14.44 -17.04
CA CYS A 713 41.68 15.69 -16.27
C CYS A 713 40.73 16.75 -16.85
N PRO A 714 40.39 17.81 -16.10
CA PRO A 714 39.50 18.88 -16.59
C PRO A 714 39.93 19.47 -17.94
N ASP A 715 41.23 19.71 -18.14
CA ASP A 715 41.77 20.31 -19.38
C ASP A 715 41.58 19.40 -20.61
N HIS A 716 41.51 18.08 -20.41
CA HIS A 716 41.36 17.08 -21.46
C HIS A 716 39.93 16.50 -21.55
N ARG A 717 38.99 17.03 -20.76
CA ARG A 717 37.57 16.65 -20.82
C ARG A 717 36.74 17.54 -21.73
N GLY A 718 37.25 18.70 -22.14
CA GLY A 718 36.40 19.79 -22.62
C GLY A 718 35.43 20.24 -21.52
N GLU A 719 34.55 21.21 -21.79
CA GLU A 719 33.50 21.67 -20.85
C GLU A 719 32.39 20.61 -20.61
N GLU A 720 32.76 19.37 -20.30
CA GLU A 720 31.87 18.26 -19.96
C GLU A 720 31.70 18.08 -18.43
N ILE A 721 31.90 19.14 -17.65
CA ILE A 721 31.07 19.28 -16.47
C ILE A 721 29.79 19.88 -17.04
N PRO A 722 28.64 19.16 -17.06
CA PRO A 722 27.41 19.90 -17.11
C PRO A 722 27.44 20.73 -15.84
N GLU A 723 27.78 22.01 -15.96
CA GLU A 723 27.25 23.01 -15.07
C GLU A 723 25.78 22.61 -14.88
N ALA A 724 25.31 22.66 -13.64
CA ALA A 724 23.90 22.47 -13.30
C ALA A 724 22.95 23.48 -14.00
N LYS A 725 23.38 24.11 -15.10
CA LYS A 725 22.69 25.06 -15.97
C LYS A 725 22.19 24.46 -17.30
N ASN A 726 22.61 23.27 -17.74
CA ASN A 726 22.28 22.78 -19.09
C ASN A 726 21.40 21.51 -19.17
N ALA A 727 20.35 21.44 -18.36
CA ALA A 727 19.13 20.69 -18.71
C ALA A 727 17.93 21.60 -19.04
N MET A 728 18.03 22.91 -18.76
CA MET A 728 16.91 23.86 -18.86
C MET A 728 16.82 24.63 -20.19
N VAL A 729 17.94 24.89 -20.89
CA VAL A 729 17.96 26.01 -21.86
C VAL A 729 17.48 25.68 -23.28
N VAL A 730 17.45 24.42 -23.72
CA VAL A 730 17.03 24.10 -25.11
C VAL A 730 15.54 23.75 -25.21
N VAL A 731 14.94 23.22 -24.14
CA VAL A 731 13.52 22.81 -24.11
C VAL A 731 12.61 24.02 -23.83
N GLU A 732 13.03 24.98 -23.00
CA GLU A 732 12.30 26.23 -22.83
C GLU A 732 12.19 27.04 -24.13
N SER A 733 13.22 27.05 -24.99
CA SER A 733 13.16 27.80 -26.26
C SER A 733 12.18 27.19 -27.27
N PHE A 734 11.94 25.88 -27.21
CA PHE A 734 11.06 25.17 -28.13
C PHE A 734 9.59 25.19 -27.65
N TRP A 735 9.34 24.90 -26.37
CA TRP A 735 7.97 24.92 -25.82
C TRP A 735 7.44 26.34 -25.57
N SER A 736 8.30 27.32 -25.29
CA SER A 736 7.87 28.73 -25.20
C SER A 736 7.52 29.32 -26.56
N LYS A 737 8.17 28.86 -27.64
CA LYS A 737 7.80 29.19 -29.03
C LYS A 737 6.48 28.53 -29.45
N LEU A 738 6.16 27.34 -28.93
CA LEU A 738 4.82 26.73 -29.12
C LEU A 738 3.74 27.45 -28.30
N LYS A 739 4.04 27.87 -27.06
CA LYS A 739 3.09 28.61 -26.20
C LYS A 739 2.79 30.03 -26.73
N SER A 740 3.78 30.72 -27.32
CA SER A 740 3.55 32.04 -27.94
C SER A 740 2.73 31.97 -29.22
N ALA A 741 2.77 30.84 -29.95
CA ALA A 741 1.88 30.58 -31.08
C ALA A 741 0.41 30.34 -30.62
N ASN A 742 0.20 29.74 -29.45
CA ASN A 742 -1.15 29.54 -28.89
C ASN A 742 -1.74 30.79 -28.22
N LYS A 743 -0.91 31.69 -27.67
CA LYS A 743 -1.39 32.96 -27.09
C LYS A 743 -1.95 33.95 -28.14
N ARG A 744 -1.58 33.80 -29.41
CA ARG A 744 -2.15 34.62 -30.52
C ARG A 744 -3.54 34.13 -30.99
N ARG A 745 -4.01 32.97 -30.55
CA ARG A 745 -5.37 32.48 -30.88
C ARG A 745 -6.42 32.73 -29.80
N SER A 746 -6.04 33.14 -28.58
CA SER A 746 -6.99 33.37 -27.48
C SER A 746 -7.47 34.81 -27.31
N PHE A 747 -7.17 35.72 -28.24
CA PHE A 747 -7.59 37.14 -28.15
C PHE A 747 -8.84 37.50 -28.98
N PHE A 748 -9.51 36.53 -29.60
CA PHE A 748 -10.77 36.75 -30.32
C PHE A 748 -11.81 35.69 -29.96
N ARG A 749 -12.44 35.83 -28.78
CA ARG A 749 -13.83 35.40 -28.53
C ARG A 749 -14.29 35.86 -27.14
N ARG A 750 -14.64 37.15 -27.07
CA ARG A 750 -15.56 37.72 -26.07
C ARG A 750 -16.45 38.70 -26.81
N SER A 751 -17.58 38.23 -27.31
CA SER A 751 -18.78 39.04 -27.57
C SER A 751 -19.94 38.13 -28.02
N ARG A 752 -21.04 38.25 -27.29
CA ARG A 752 -22.34 37.56 -27.37
C ARG A 752 -22.43 36.25 -26.63
#